data_AF-A0A933YTU8-F1
#
_entry.id   AF-A0A933YTU8-F1
#
_cell.length_a   1.000
_cell.length_b   1.000
_cell.length_c   1.000
_cell.angle_alpha   90.00
_cell.angle_beta   90.00
_cell.angle_gamma   90.00
#
_symmetry.space_group_name_H-M   'P 1'
#
loop_
_entity.id
_entity.type
_entity.pdbx_description
1 polymer ?
#
loop_
_entity_poly.entity_id
_entity_poly.type
_entity_poly.pdbx_seq_one_letter_code
_entity_poly.pdbx_strand_id
1 'polypeptide(L)'
;MKQCVLSFVYLVLAFNVHAQTLSLSTAQLNFGARQTNTTDSLSFVIRNSGNAPVNVTDINVFKSAFAVRDTAFIVRAHDSVGVKVFFQTNQNVTWSDILVVENTGGRGSLTLRLTGTGTYNDEGYASTQNLWENALKTALAALVNNHTNLGYNTARDRMFETIDDGGVDTIECVYTGRKVYATTRTAAQNQNFNTEHTWPQSFFNEAEPMRADLNHLFPTDVDANSRRANYPFGPVSGTPTWQVGGSKLGTRSTGELVFEPRNSHKGDVARGLFYFVLRYGNLGSFLGATQEGDLRGWCRTDPVSTKETLRNNAIALAANQNKRNPLIDHPEFTDRITAFYTTSAPTLYADIVASPATASLGSVSYLDSVVYKLMIVNRGRATLTISSVTLQSGTTGYSILSYPTSIPADTFGTVSVKFKPTLPVLDAYVDNITINTNDPDQPNVVVPLSASAFLPYVDVHLMLEGPYQPATGAMATSLRMSGALVARYAGATIPSNAVDSINIELRDSLAASSSTIKSFRPAWLLANGFARSFTDTSSVVKFDDVPSGSYYIVVRHGNHLAVMSSQRYSLSSMPSSAYEFANSSTSAYGASAMKEVAGGVFALYAGDANQSGVVSAADANLVFGQLNVIGYSLFDANLSGVVTAADANAVFGNLNQASQVP
;
A
#
# COMPACT_ATOMS: atom_id res chain seq x y z
N MET A 1 -34.07 -54.01 -9.02
CA MET A 1 -33.66 -52.72 -8.44
C MET A 1 -32.77 -52.00 -9.43
N LYS A 2 -33.32 -51.09 -10.24
CA LYS A 2 -32.54 -50.21 -11.13
C LYS A 2 -32.42 -48.87 -10.43
N GLN A 3 -31.22 -48.53 -9.98
CA GLN A 3 -30.91 -47.25 -9.33
C GLN A 3 -31.00 -46.12 -10.36
N CYS A 4 -31.84 -45.15 -10.05
CA CYS A 4 -32.02 -43.90 -10.77
C CYS A 4 -30.85 -42.97 -10.38
N VAL A 5 -29.98 -42.61 -11.33
CA VAL A 5 -28.94 -41.60 -11.11
C VAL A 5 -29.53 -40.25 -11.49
N LEU A 6 -29.92 -39.49 -10.48
CA LEU A 6 -30.35 -38.10 -10.58
C LEU A 6 -29.10 -37.23 -10.79
N SER A 7 -28.85 -36.77 -12.02
CA SER A 7 -27.81 -35.77 -12.28
C SER A 7 -28.32 -34.38 -11.88
N PHE A 8 -27.81 -33.86 -10.76
CA PHE A 8 -27.94 -32.45 -10.42
C PHE A 8 -27.08 -31.62 -11.38
N VAL A 9 -27.72 -30.92 -12.31
CA VAL A 9 -27.08 -29.85 -13.08
C VAL A 9 -26.86 -28.69 -12.11
N TYR A 10 -25.63 -28.53 -11.63
CA TYR A 10 -25.21 -27.30 -10.95
C TYR A 10 -25.28 -26.16 -11.98
N LEU A 11 -26.27 -25.29 -11.84
CA LEU A 11 -26.29 -23.98 -12.47
C LEU A 11 -25.15 -23.17 -11.84
N VAL A 12 -23.96 -23.24 -12.44
CA VAL A 12 -22.85 -22.34 -12.12
C VAL A 12 -23.27 -20.96 -12.62
N LEU A 13 -23.90 -20.16 -11.75
CA LEU A 13 -23.89 -18.71 -11.94
C LEU A 13 -22.42 -18.29 -11.99
N ALA A 14 -21.93 -18.00 -13.18
CA ALA A 14 -20.59 -17.46 -13.40
C ALA A 14 -20.54 -16.07 -12.75
N PHE A 15 -20.14 -16.02 -11.48
CA PHE A 15 -19.78 -14.76 -10.83
C PHE A 15 -18.45 -14.31 -11.42
N ASN A 16 -18.43 -13.16 -12.10
CA ASN A 16 -17.20 -12.54 -12.57
C ASN A 16 -16.41 -12.01 -11.37
N VAL A 17 -15.49 -12.83 -10.84
CA VAL A 17 -14.49 -12.36 -9.89
C VAL A 17 -13.45 -11.57 -10.66
N HIS A 18 -13.41 -10.27 -10.44
CA HIS A 18 -12.46 -9.39 -11.11
C HIS A 18 -11.04 -9.61 -10.57
N ALA A 19 -10.11 -10.02 -11.44
CA ALA A 19 -8.70 -10.21 -11.08
C ALA A 19 -7.97 -8.89 -10.82
N GLN A 20 -6.82 -8.97 -10.13
CA GLN A 20 -5.93 -7.83 -9.90
C GLN A 20 -5.43 -7.27 -11.25
N THR A 21 -5.57 -5.97 -11.46
CA THR A 21 -5.12 -5.27 -12.69
C THR A 21 -3.64 -4.89 -12.66
N LEU A 22 -3.10 -4.60 -11.48
CA LEU A 22 -1.68 -4.33 -11.29
C LEU A 22 -0.90 -5.60 -10.95
N SER A 23 0.32 -5.73 -11.47
CA SER A 23 1.24 -6.82 -11.14
C SER A 23 2.67 -6.32 -10.95
N LEU A 24 3.44 -7.05 -10.14
CA LEU A 24 4.86 -6.77 -9.90
C LEU A 24 5.73 -7.69 -10.74
N SER A 25 6.87 -7.19 -11.23
CA SER A 25 7.84 -8.00 -11.97
C SER A 25 8.58 -9.04 -11.13
N THR A 26 8.52 -8.93 -9.80
CA THR A 26 9.15 -9.86 -8.85
C THR A 26 8.36 -9.88 -7.54
N ALA A 27 8.46 -10.99 -6.80
CA ALA A 27 7.94 -11.12 -5.45
C ALA A 27 8.95 -10.70 -4.37
N GLN A 28 10.23 -10.50 -4.73
CA GLN A 28 11.28 -10.12 -3.78
C GLN A 28 12.41 -9.31 -4.43
N LEU A 29 13.08 -8.49 -3.61
CA LEU A 29 14.38 -7.88 -3.89
C LEU A 29 15.36 -8.28 -2.79
N ASN A 30 16.47 -8.89 -3.19
CA ASN A 30 17.53 -9.31 -2.29
C ASN A 30 18.81 -8.55 -2.65
N PHE A 31 19.21 -7.64 -1.77
CA PHE A 31 20.44 -6.84 -1.91
C PHE A 31 21.69 -7.66 -1.61
N GLY A 32 21.59 -8.82 -0.96
CA GLY A 32 22.73 -9.61 -0.53
C GLY A 32 23.56 -8.89 0.55
N ALA A 33 24.84 -9.23 0.64
CA ALA A 33 25.78 -8.58 1.57
C ALA A 33 26.24 -7.23 1.02
N ARG A 34 26.15 -6.17 1.81
CA ARG A 34 26.67 -4.83 1.52
C ARG A 34 27.44 -4.30 2.72
N GLN A 35 28.51 -3.57 2.43
CA GLN A 35 29.28 -2.89 3.45
C GLN A 35 28.43 -1.85 4.17
N THR A 36 28.56 -1.76 5.49
CA THR A 36 27.83 -0.76 6.26
C THR A 36 28.20 0.67 5.81
N ASN A 37 27.27 1.60 5.99
CA ASN A 37 27.40 3.00 5.58
C ASN A 37 27.60 3.22 4.07
N THR A 38 27.31 2.21 3.24
CA THR A 38 27.19 2.34 1.78
C THR A 38 25.73 2.22 1.36
N THR A 39 25.39 2.87 0.25
CA THR A 39 24.04 2.81 -0.34
C THR A 39 24.06 1.94 -1.58
N ASP A 40 23.14 0.97 -1.66
CA ASP A 40 22.87 0.20 -2.87
C ASP A 40 21.41 0.40 -3.32
N SER A 41 21.08 0.05 -4.57
CA SER A 41 19.73 0.13 -5.08
C SER A 41 19.39 -1.02 -6.03
N LEU A 42 18.18 -1.55 -5.89
CA LEU A 42 17.57 -2.49 -6.84
C LEU A 42 16.27 -1.88 -7.37
N SER A 43 15.69 -2.47 -8.42
CA SER A 43 14.45 -1.97 -9.02
C SER A 43 13.48 -3.10 -9.35
N PHE A 44 12.21 -2.78 -9.31
CA PHE A 44 11.11 -3.63 -9.78
C PHE A 44 10.18 -2.81 -10.67
N VAL A 45 9.31 -3.48 -11.41
CA VAL A 45 8.35 -2.85 -12.30
C VAL A 45 6.93 -3.16 -11.84
N ILE A 46 6.09 -2.13 -11.83
CA ILE A 46 4.64 -2.23 -11.64
C ILE A 46 3.99 -2.15 -13.02
N ARG A 47 3.22 -3.16 -13.39
CA ARG A 47 2.54 -3.26 -14.70
C ARG A 47 1.04 -3.17 -14.53
N ASN A 48 0.37 -2.39 -15.36
CA ASN A 48 -1.08 -2.34 -15.44
C ASN A 48 -1.57 -3.06 -16.70
N SER A 49 -2.18 -4.24 -16.55
CA SER A 49 -2.77 -4.97 -17.67
C SER A 49 -4.21 -4.56 -17.98
N GLY A 50 -4.80 -3.68 -17.15
CA GLY A 50 -6.17 -3.20 -17.31
C GLY A 50 -6.32 -2.11 -18.37
N ASN A 51 -7.57 -1.85 -18.73
CA ASN A 51 -7.97 -0.89 -19.76
C ASN A 51 -8.15 0.54 -19.23
N ALA A 52 -7.87 0.76 -17.94
CA ALA A 52 -7.99 2.06 -17.27
C ALA A 52 -6.73 2.36 -16.45
N PRO A 53 -6.34 3.64 -16.31
CA PRO A 53 -5.23 4.01 -15.43
C PRO A 53 -5.52 3.66 -13.97
N VAL A 54 -4.49 3.27 -13.24
CA VAL A 54 -4.57 3.01 -11.79
C VAL A 54 -3.55 3.88 -11.07
N ASN A 55 -3.96 4.54 -9.99
CA ASN A 55 -3.08 5.34 -9.18
C ASN A 55 -2.42 4.45 -8.13
N VAL A 56 -1.09 4.46 -8.08
CA VAL A 56 -0.31 4.07 -6.91
C VAL A 56 -0.33 5.26 -5.98
N THR A 57 -0.92 5.08 -4.80
CA THR A 57 -1.13 6.16 -3.82
C THR A 57 0.02 6.26 -2.84
N ASP A 58 0.67 5.14 -2.54
CA ASP A 58 1.84 5.09 -1.68
C ASP A 58 2.66 3.80 -1.89
N ILE A 59 3.92 3.83 -1.49
CA ILE A 59 4.82 2.67 -1.41
C ILE A 59 5.50 2.67 -0.05
N ASN A 60 5.03 1.80 0.82
CA ASN A 60 5.44 1.72 2.21
C ASN A 60 6.56 0.69 2.41
N VAL A 61 7.59 1.07 3.16
CA VAL A 61 8.63 0.22 3.76
C VAL A 61 8.69 0.54 5.25
N PHE A 62 8.97 -0.44 6.09
CA PHE A 62 8.83 -0.31 7.55
C PHE A 62 10.13 -0.37 8.32
N LYS A 63 11.22 -0.89 7.74
CA LYS A 63 12.55 -0.87 8.34
C LYS A 63 13.36 0.27 7.73
N SER A 64 14.01 1.06 8.57
CA SER A 64 14.82 2.21 8.16
C SER A 64 16.00 1.87 7.23
N ALA A 65 16.39 0.59 7.16
CA ALA A 65 17.42 0.12 6.24
C ALA A 65 16.98 0.17 4.77
N PHE A 66 15.68 0.26 4.49
CA PHE A 66 15.13 0.35 3.14
C PHE A 66 14.46 1.71 2.91
N ALA A 67 14.52 2.21 1.68
CA ALA A 67 13.85 3.45 1.30
C ALA A 67 13.36 3.42 -0.15
N VAL A 68 12.25 4.12 -0.40
CA VAL A 68 11.70 4.39 -1.74
C VAL A 68 11.48 5.90 -1.85
N ARG A 69 11.82 6.51 -2.99
CA ARG A 69 11.69 7.96 -3.19
C ARG A 69 10.39 8.36 -3.87
N ASP A 70 10.04 7.67 -4.95
CA ASP A 70 8.83 7.93 -5.72
C ASP A 70 7.73 6.96 -5.24
N THR A 71 6.86 7.43 -4.35
CA THR A 71 5.85 6.58 -3.70
C THR A 71 4.45 6.74 -4.27
N ALA A 72 4.18 7.79 -5.03
CA ALA A 72 2.86 8.04 -5.64
C ALA A 72 2.97 8.43 -7.11
N PHE A 73 2.24 7.74 -7.98
CA PHE A 73 2.22 7.97 -9.43
C PHE A 73 1.06 7.23 -10.11
N ILE A 74 0.81 7.53 -11.38
CA ILE A 74 -0.22 6.86 -12.19
C ILE A 74 0.43 5.83 -13.11
N VAL A 75 -0.09 4.60 -13.12
CA VAL A 75 0.26 3.58 -14.12
C VAL A 75 -0.86 3.55 -15.16
N ARG A 76 -0.59 4.04 -16.37
CA ARG A 76 -1.58 4.08 -17.46
C ARG A 76 -2.02 2.68 -17.87
N ALA A 77 -3.18 2.61 -18.52
CA ALA A 77 -3.69 1.36 -19.10
C ALA A 77 -2.64 0.74 -20.03
N HIS A 78 -2.40 -0.57 -19.89
CA HIS A 78 -1.40 -1.33 -20.67
C HIS A 78 0.05 -0.81 -20.58
N ASP A 79 0.38 -0.03 -19.55
CA ASP A 79 1.70 0.57 -19.33
C ASP A 79 2.38 0.02 -18.08
N SER A 80 3.62 0.45 -17.83
CA SER A 80 4.41 0.04 -16.68
C SER A 80 5.33 1.14 -16.15
N VAL A 81 5.59 1.12 -14.84
CA VAL A 81 6.48 2.08 -14.17
C VAL A 81 7.54 1.33 -13.38
N GLY A 82 8.81 1.73 -13.53
CA GLY A 82 9.93 1.21 -12.74
C GLY A 82 10.06 1.95 -11.41
N VAL A 83 10.20 1.20 -10.32
CA VAL A 83 10.40 1.73 -8.96
C VAL A 83 11.74 1.27 -8.45
N LYS A 84 12.51 2.21 -7.88
CA LYS A 84 13.81 1.95 -7.28
C LYS A 84 13.70 1.89 -5.75
N VAL A 85 14.26 0.84 -5.17
CA VAL A 85 14.37 0.64 -3.73
C VAL A 85 15.84 0.73 -3.34
N PHE A 86 16.14 1.50 -2.30
CA PHE A 86 17.48 1.69 -1.76
C PHE A 86 17.67 0.84 -0.50
N PHE A 87 18.89 0.35 -0.29
CA PHE A 87 19.32 -0.32 0.93
C PHE A 87 20.56 0.35 1.49
N GLN A 88 20.52 0.71 2.78
CA GLN A 88 21.65 1.26 3.52
C GLN A 88 21.49 0.93 5.01
N THR A 89 22.56 0.46 5.64
CA THR A 89 22.57 0.11 7.07
C THR A 89 23.91 0.49 7.69
N ASN A 90 23.89 0.92 8.95
CA ASN A 90 25.10 1.06 9.77
C ASN A 90 25.37 -0.21 10.61
N GLN A 91 24.46 -1.19 10.64
CA GLN A 91 24.56 -2.42 11.43
C GLN A 91 25.00 -3.62 10.57
N ASN A 92 25.82 -4.52 11.13
CA ASN A 92 26.13 -5.82 10.52
C ASN A 92 25.06 -6.90 10.82
N VAL A 93 23.84 -6.64 10.37
CA VAL A 93 22.71 -7.55 10.52
C VAL A 93 21.99 -7.76 9.19
N THR A 94 21.24 -8.85 9.11
CA THR A 94 20.31 -9.13 8.03
C THR A 94 18.99 -8.44 8.34
N TRP A 95 18.61 -7.52 7.46
CA TRP A 95 17.33 -6.83 7.46
C TRP A 95 16.35 -7.60 6.58
N SER A 96 15.13 -7.78 7.08
CA SER A 96 13.98 -8.29 6.34
C SER A 96 12.84 -7.30 6.51
N ASP A 97 12.19 -6.95 5.40
CA ASP A 97 11.05 -6.04 5.40
C ASP A 97 10.04 -6.42 4.31
N ILE A 98 8.82 -5.91 4.44
CA ILE A 98 7.77 -6.05 3.46
C ILE A 98 7.49 -4.68 2.86
N LEU A 99 7.67 -4.55 1.56
CA LEU A 99 7.26 -3.36 0.82
C LEU A 99 5.81 -3.54 0.35
N VAL A 100 4.96 -2.55 0.64
CA VAL A 100 3.53 -2.55 0.29
C VAL A 100 3.23 -1.41 -0.66
N VAL A 101 2.66 -1.74 -1.83
CA VAL A 101 2.22 -0.79 -2.86
C VAL A 101 0.71 -0.60 -2.74
N GLU A 102 0.31 0.56 -2.25
CA GLU A 102 -1.09 0.96 -2.12
C GLU A 102 -1.61 1.54 -3.44
N ASN A 103 -2.84 1.22 -3.82
CA ASN A 103 -3.39 1.60 -5.12
C ASN A 103 -4.92 1.69 -5.15
N THR A 104 -5.44 2.41 -6.15
CA THR A 104 -6.87 2.62 -6.37
C THR A 104 -7.56 1.52 -7.19
N GLY A 105 -6.89 0.41 -7.49
CA GLY A 105 -7.44 -0.67 -8.32
C GLY A 105 -8.57 -1.46 -7.68
N GLY A 106 -8.86 -1.22 -6.39
CA GLY A 106 -10.00 -1.80 -5.67
C GLY A 106 -9.89 -3.32 -5.41
N ARG A 107 -8.68 -3.89 -5.45
CA ARG A 107 -8.43 -5.33 -5.29
C ARG A 107 -7.44 -5.68 -4.15
N GLY A 108 -6.83 -4.67 -3.53
CA GLY A 108 -5.83 -4.82 -2.48
C GLY A 108 -4.48 -4.24 -2.88
N SER A 109 -3.60 -4.14 -1.90
CA SER A 109 -2.20 -3.72 -2.12
C SER A 109 -1.39 -4.84 -2.76
N LEU A 110 -0.34 -4.46 -3.50
CA LEU A 110 0.68 -5.41 -3.94
C LEU A 110 1.81 -5.44 -2.92
N THR A 111 2.49 -6.57 -2.78
CA THR A 111 3.60 -6.69 -1.83
C THR A 111 4.79 -7.40 -2.43
N LEU A 112 5.97 -7.01 -1.97
CA LEU A 112 7.22 -7.70 -2.26
C LEU A 112 8.10 -7.76 -1.00
N ARG A 113 8.90 -8.83 -0.89
CA ARG A 113 9.85 -8.99 0.22
C ARG A 113 11.15 -8.24 -0.06
N LEU A 114 11.69 -7.58 0.94
CA LEU A 114 12.99 -6.93 0.89
C LEU A 114 13.94 -7.65 1.84
N THR A 115 15.13 -8.00 1.37
CA THR A 115 16.20 -8.53 2.22
C THR A 115 17.55 -7.91 1.89
N GLY A 116 18.36 -7.66 2.90
CA GLY A 116 19.72 -7.13 2.73
C GLY A 116 20.54 -7.37 3.99
N THR A 117 21.82 -7.69 3.83
CA THR A 117 22.72 -7.98 4.94
C THR A 117 23.81 -6.92 5.01
N GLY A 118 23.89 -6.21 6.12
CA GLY A 118 25.05 -5.36 6.41
C GLY A 118 26.24 -6.20 6.85
N THR A 119 27.44 -5.81 6.42
CA THR A 119 28.72 -6.37 6.85
C THR A 119 29.68 -5.24 7.18
N TYR A 120 30.39 -5.34 8.30
CA TYR A 120 31.42 -4.35 8.62
C TYR A 120 32.66 -4.49 7.73
N ASN A 121 33.41 -3.40 7.57
CA ASN A 121 34.62 -3.37 6.76
C ASN A 121 35.84 -3.97 7.48
N ASP A 122 35.79 -4.02 8.81
CA ASP A 122 36.84 -4.56 9.66
C ASP A 122 36.50 -5.99 10.11
N GLU A 123 37.28 -6.94 9.62
CA GLU A 123 37.07 -8.38 9.84
C GLU A 123 37.11 -8.77 11.34
N GLY A 124 37.72 -7.93 12.18
CA GLY A 124 37.77 -8.12 13.64
C GLY A 124 36.41 -8.21 14.33
N TYR A 125 35.35 -7.66 13.72
CA TYR A 125 33.99 -7.69 14.28
C TYR A 125 33.06 -8.72 13.61
N ALA A 126 33.57 -9.61 12.76
CA ALA A 126 32.75 -10.61 12.08
C ALA A 126 31.94 -11.50 13.04
N SER A 127 32.46 -11.76 14.25
CA SER A 127 31.78 -12.55 15.30
C SER A 127 30.52 -11.87 15.88
N THR A 128 30.29 -10.59 15.58
CA THR A 128 29.13 -9.82 16.05
C THR A 128 27.93 -9.86 15.08
N GLN A 129 28.11 -10.49 13.91
CA GLN A 129 27.10 -10.54 12.86
C GLN A 129 25.80 -11.16 13.37
N ASN A 130 24.67 -10.49 13.12
CA ASN A 130 23.34 -10.97 13.50
C ASN A 130 23.13 -11.23 15.01
N LEU A 131 24.03 -10.77 15.88
CA LEU A 131 23.88 -10.90 17.33
C LEU A 131 23.19 -9.68 17.92
N TRP A 132 22.39 -9.94 18.96
CA TRP A 132 21.65 -8.96 19.74
C TRP A 132 21.81 -9.26 21.23
N GLU A 133 21.63 -8.24 22.06
CA GLU A 133 21.51 -8.36 23.51
C GLU A 133 22.63 -9.16 24.16
N ASN A 134 22.33 -10.14 25.03
CA ASN A 134 23.36 -10.91 25.72
C ASN A 134 24.28 -11.70 24.78
N ALA A 135 23.79 -12.18 23.63
CA ALA A 135 24.65 -12.85 22.67
C ALA A 135 25.69 -11.89 22.07
N LEU A 136 25.28 -10.66 21.77
CA LEU A 136 26.19 -9.61 21.32
C LEU A 136 27.17 -9.19 22.43
N LYS A 137 26.69 -9.02 23.67
CA LYS A 137 27.57 -8.75 24.83
C LYS A 137 28.66 -9.82 24.97
N THR A 138 28.32 -11.11 24.86
CA THR A 138 29.30 -12.21 24.92
C THR A 138 30.32 -12.14 23.78
N ALA A 139 29.88 -11.87 22.55
CA ALA A 139 30.80 -11.73 21.42
C ALA A 139 31.75 -10.54 21.60
N LEU A 140 31.24 -9.39 22.03
CA LEU A 140 32.05 -8.21 22.32
C LEU A 140 33.00 -8.44 23.51
N ALA A 141 32.54 -9.12 24.56
CA ALA A 141 33.36 -9.52 25.71
C ALA A 141 34.57 -10.35 25.26
N ALA A 142 34.38 -11.29 24.34
CA ALA A 142 35.46 -12.10 23.78
C ALA A 142 36.49 -11.25 23.01
N LEU A 143 36.06 -10.21 22.29
CA LEU A 143 36.96 -9.30 21.56
C LEU A 143 37.83 -8.47 22.50
N VAL A 144 37.27 -8.04 23.64
CA VAL A 144 37.97 -7.18 24.62
C VAL A 144 38.71 -7.97 25.71
N ASN A 145 38.52 -9.28 25.79
CA ASN A 145 39.21 -10.14 26.77
C ASN A 145 40.71 -10.31 26.42
N ASN A 146 41.50 -10.74 27.41
CA ASN A 146 42.94 -11.00 27.31
C ASN A 146 43.75 -9.76 26.90
N HIS A 147 43.49 -8.59 27.50
CA HIS A 147 44.48 -7.51 27.39
C HIS A 147 45.79 -7.91 28.09
N THR A 148 46.89 -7.30 27.68
CA THR A 148 48.11 -7.31 28.49
C THR A 148 47.93 -6.41 29.69
N ASN A 149 48.09 -6.96 30.90
CA ASN A 149 48.10 -6.14 32.10
C ASN A 149 49.46 -5.44 32.22
N LEU A 150 49.47 -4.11 32.12
CA LEU A 150 50.67 -3.30 32.26
C LEU A 150 51.09 -3.08 33.72
N GLY A 151 50.19 -3.34 34.66
CA GLY A 151 50.29 -2.90 36.04
C GLY A 151 50.01 -1.41 36.18
N TYR A 152 49.47 -1.03 37.34
CA TYR A 152 48.94 0.29 37.60
C TYR A 152 49.87 1.49 37.26
N ASN A 153 51.15 1.41 37.63
CA ASN A 153 52.09 2.50 37.37
C ASN A 153 52.39 2.66 35.88
N THR A 154 52.76 1.57 35.20
CA THR A 154 53.08 1.59 33.77
C THR A 154 51.90 2.06 32.93
N ALA A 155 50.67 1.62 33.24
CA ALA A 155 49.48 2.10 32.55
C ALA A 155 49.35 3.63 32.67
N ARG A 156 49.50 4.18 33.87
CA ARG A 156 49.42 5.63 34.09
C ARG A 156 50.56 6.39 33.44
N ASP A 157 51.78 5.85 33.44
CA ASP A 157 52.91 6.43 32.70
C ASP A 157 52.54 6.54 31.21
N ARG A 158 52.00 5.47 30.59
CA ARG A 158 51.50 5.52 29.19
C ARG A 158 50.39 6.54 28.97
N MET A 159 49.43 6.62 29.90
CA MET A 159 48.32 7.57 29.85
C MET A 159 48.85 9.01 29.75
N PHE A 160 49.75 9.41 30.65
CA PHE A 160 50.28 10.77 30.69
C PHE A 160 51.36 11.05 29.64
N GLU A 161 52.14 10.07 29.23
CA GLU A 161 53.35 10.30 28.43
C GLU A 161 53.15 10.05 26.94
N THR A 162 52.11 9.32 26.55
CA THR A 162 51.96 8.87 25.14
C THR A 162 50.54 8.85 24.60
N ILE A 163 49.52 8.70 25.45
CA ILE A 163 48.13 8.48 24.99
C ILE A 163 47.32 9.78 25.07
N ASP A 164 47.40 10.48 26.20
CA ASP A 164 46.63 11.69 26.48
C ASP A 164 47.52 12.95 26.51
N ASP A 165 48.71 12.90 25.88
CA ASP A 165 49.72 13.97 25.79
C ASP A 165 49.42 15.03 24.72
N GLY A 166 48.36 14.84 23.92
CA GLY A 166 47.99 15.75 22.84
C GLY A 166 49.05 15.86 21.72
N GLY A 167 50.01 14.93 21.66
CA GLY A 167 51.12 14.91 20.69
C GLY A 167 52.19 16.00 20.87
N VAL A 168 52.06 16.83 21.91
CA VAL A 168 52.95 17.96 22.22
C VAL A 168 53.11 18.15 23.74
N ASP A 169 53.04 17.05 24.50
CA ASP A 169 53.15 17.01 25.97
C ASP A 169 52.13 17.93 26.70
N THR A 170 50.95 18.13 26.10
CA THR A 170 49.86 18.93 26.69
C THR A 170 48.75 18.02 27.21
N ILE A 171 48.69 17.87 28.53
CA ILE A 171 47.69 17.07 29.24
C ILE A 171 46.46 17.92 29.54
N GLU A 172 45.28 17.42 29.18
CA GLU A 172 44.00 18.07 29.48
C GLU A 172 43.24 17.30 30.56
N CYS A 173 42.78 17.99 31.61
CA CYS A 173 41.86 17.42 32.59
C CYS A 173 40.50 17.19 31.94
N VAL A 174 40.02 15.95 31.97
CA VAL A 174 38.75 15.58 31.35
C VAL A 174 37.51 16.22 31.99
N TYR A 175 37.60 16.66 33.25
CA TYR A 175 36.48 17.30 33.95
C TYR A 175 36.52 18.83 33.89
N THR A 176 37.69 19.46 34.00
CA THR A 176 37.78 20.94 34.08
C THR A 176 38.21 21.58 32.77
N GLY A 177 38.80 20.80 31.84
CA GLY A 177 39.44 21.33 30.65
C GLY A 177 40.74 22.10 30.89
N ARG A 178 41.23 22.11 32.13
CA ARG A 178 42.54 22.69 32.43
C ARG A 178 43.60 21.92 31.67
N LYS A 179 44.48 22.65 30.98
CA LYS A 179 45.62 22.08 30.24
C LYS A 179 46.92 22.44 30.93
N VAL A 180 47.86 21.49 30.95
CA VAL A 180 49.23 21.70 31.45
C VAL A 180 50.23 21.08 30.50
N TYR A 181 51.41 21.67 30.44
CA TYR A 181 52.56 21.06 29.79
C TYR A 181 53.25 20.10 30.78
N ALA A 182 53.37 18.82 30.43
CA ALA A 182 54.04 17.81 31.24
C ALA A 182 54.53 16.65 30.38
N THR A 183 55.83 16.35 30.45
CA THR A 183 56.48 15.27 29.69
C THR A 183 56.49 13.92 30.41
N THR A 184 56.11 13.89 31.69
CA THR A 184 56.07 12.68 32.53
C THR A 184 54.86 12.70 33.44
N ARG A 185 54.43 11.53 33.91
CA ARG A 185 53.40 11.45 34.98
C ARG A 185 53.77 12.29 36.19
N THR A 186 55.02 12.24 36.64
CA THR A 186 55.49 13.01 37.81
C THR A 186 55.38 14.51 37.58
N ALA A 187 55.73 14.99 36.38
CA ALA A 187 55.60 16.41 36.03
C ALA A 187 54.13 16.87 36.01
N ALA A 188 53.19 16.02 35.58
CA ALA A 188 51.77 16.30 35.66
C ALA A 188 51.27 16.32 37.11
N GLN A 189 51.69 15.36 37.93
CA GLN A 189 51.30 15.28 39.34
C GLN A 189 51.79 16.47 40.17
N ASN A 190 53.01 16.97 39.90
CA ASN A 190 53.53 18.20 40.51
C ASN A 190 52.71 19.44 40.14
N GLN A 191 51.87 19.35 39.10
CA GLN A 191 50.92 20.39 38.68
C GLN A 191 49.48 20.06 39.05
N ASN A 192 49.27 19.25 40.09
CA ASN A 192 47.96 18.85 40.64
C ASN A 192 47.08 18.03 39.68
N PHE A 193 47.68 17.21 38.81
CA PHE A 193 46.96 16.17 38.08
C PHE A 193 46.96 14.83 38.83
N ASN A 194 45.88 14.08 38.64
CA ASN A 194 45.67 12.72 39.10
C ASN A 194 45.12 11.85 37.95
N THR A 195 44.95 10.56 38.21
CA THR A 195 44.26 9.63 37.31
C THR A 195 42.84 9.38 37.80
N GLU A 196 41.89 9.61 36.92
CA GLU A 196 40.48 9.26 37.07
C GLU A 196 40.30 7.78 36.76
N HIS A 197 39.56 7.07 37.61
CA HIS A 197 39.04 5.74 37.31
C HIS A 197 37.54 5.87 37.08
N THR A 198 37.15 5.92 35.81
CA THR A 198 35.75 6.16 35.44
C THR A 198 34.83 5.11 36.05
N TRP A 199 35.28 3.86 36.18
CA TRP A 199 34.69 2.91 37.13
C TRP A 199 35.42 3.03 38.48
N PRO A 200 34.77 3.42 39.59
CA PRO A 200 35.49 3.69 40.84
C PRO A 200 36.18 2.44 41.40
N GLN A 201 37.44 2.60 41.82
CA GLN A 201 38.27 1.51 42.34
C GLN A 201 37.67 0.76 43.53
N SER A 202 36.84 1.44 44.33
CA SER A 202 36.16 0.85 45.48
C SER A 202 35.21 -0.29 45.13
N PHE A 203 34.71 -0.36 43.89
CA PHE A 203 33.76 -1.40 43.46
C PHE A 203 34.44 -2.69 42.99
N PHE A 204 35.78 -2.71 42.91
CA PHE A 204 36.56 -3.89 42.52
C PHE A 204 37.82 -4.09 43.37
N ASN A 205 37.88 -3.50 44.56
CA ASN A 205 38.97 -3.66 45.53
C ASN A 205 40.38 -3.36 44.96
N GLU A 206 40.47 -2.38 44.06
CA GLU A 206 41.74 -2.05 43.37
C GLU A 206 42.38 -3.25 42.63
N ALA A 207 41.59 -4.27 42.30
CA ALA A 207 42.07 -5.49 41.68
C ALA A 207 42.64 -5.24 40.28
N GLU A 208 43.76 -5.89 40.01
CA GLU A 208 44.27 -6.06 38.67
C GLU A 208 43.44 -7.15 37.94
N PRO A 209 43.18 -7.01 36.63
CA PRO A 209 43.78 -6.03 35.75
C PRO A 209 42.92 -4.77 35.50
N MET A 210 41.77 -4.67 36.19
CA MET A 210 40.82 -3.55 36.04
C MET A 210 41.48 -2.22 36.38
N ARG A 211 42.31 -2.20 37.43
CA ARG A 211 43.00 -0.98 37.91
C ARG A 211 43.88 -0.32 36.85
N ALA A 212 44.44 -1.11 35.92
CA ALA A 212 45.39 -0.68 34.90
C ALA A 212 44.79 -0.64 33.48
N ASP A 213 43.47 -0.79 33.29
CA ASP A 213 42.86 -0.74 31.96
C ASP A 213 42.68 0.69 31.45
N LEU A 214 43.47 1.08 30.45
CA LEU A 214 43.49 2.44 29.93
C LEU A 214 42.17 2.88 29.27
N ASN A 215 41.26 1.95 28.95
CA ASN A 215 39.96 2.29 28.37
C ASN A 215 39.01 2.99 29.35
N HIS A 216 39.29 3.00 30.66
CA HIS A 216 38.51 3.77 31.64
C HIS A 216 39.34 4.72 32.52
N LEU A 217 40.67 4.76 32.31
CA LEU A 217 41.56 5.71 32.98
C LEU A 217 41.66 7.02 32.21
N PHE A 218 41.60 8.17 32.89
CA PHE A 218 41.77 9.47 32.24
C PHE A 218 42.59 10.47 33.09
N PRO A 219 43.28 11.45 32.49
CA PRO A 219 43.91 12.54 33.23
C PRO A 219 42.87 13.48 33.83
N THR A 220 43.02 13.80 35.11
CA THR A 220 42.07 14.67 35.83
C THR A 220 42.77 15.58 36.82
N ASP A 221 42.11 16.65 37.26
CA ASP A 221 42.58 17.48 38.37
C ASP A 221 42.38 16.75 39.69
N VAL A 222 43.30 16.94 40.64
CA VAL A 222 43.18 16.34 41.99
C VAL A 222 41.86 16.76 42.65
N ASP A 223 41.51 18.05 42.68
CA ASP A 223 40.25 18.51 43.28
C ASP A 223 39.03 17.94 42.54
N ALA A 224 38.98 18.03 41.22
CA ALA A 224 37.85 17.51 40.44
C ALA A 224 37.63 16.01 40.64
N ASN A 225 38.70 15.21 40.68
CA ASN A 225 38.64 13.78 41.00
C ASN A 225 38.14 13.54 42.43
N SER A 226 38.64 14.30 43.40
CA SER A 226 38.15 14.23 44.78
C SER A 226 36.67 14.60 44.91
N ARG A 227 36.16 15.55 44.11
CA ARG A 227 34.73 15.89 44.05
C ARG A 227 33.90 14.80 43.38
N ARG A 228 34.43 14.19 42.32
CA ARG A 228 33.77 13.07 41.63
C ARG A 228 33.62 11.85 42.54
N ALA A 229 34.63 11.58 43.37
CA ALA A 229 34.64 10.48 44.34
C ALA A 229 34.22 9.13 43.70
N ASN A 230 33.20 8.47 44.24
CA ASN A 230 32.58 7.27 43.67
C ASN A 230 31.10 7.50 43.32
N TYR A 231 30.70 8.77 43.15
CA TYR A 231 29.31 9.09 42.85
C TYR A 231 28.91 8.56 41.47
N PRO A 232 27.65 8.13 41.29
CA PRO A 232 27.13 7.81 39.98
C PRO A 232 27.19 9.04 39.08
N PHE A 233 27.38 8.80 37.80
CA PHE A 233 27.27 9.85 36.80
C PHE A 233 25.80 10.12 36.50
N GLY A 234 25.47 11.39 36.33
CA GLY A 234 24.12 11.81 35.95
C GLY A 234 24.01 13.31 35.82
N PRO A 235 22.93 13.83 35.21
CA PRO A 235 22.68 15.26 35.12
C PRO A 235 22.42 15.85 36.52
N VAL A 236 23.12 16.93 36.85
CA VAL A 236 22.83 17.71 38.06
C VAL A 236 21.64 18.61 37.81
N SER A 237 20.66 18.57 38.71
CA SER A 237 19.49 19.45 38.71
C SER A 237 19.58 20.47 39.83
N GLY A 238 19.11 21.70 39.59
CA GLY A 238 19.21 22.77 40.58
C GLY A 238 20.63 23.32 40.74
N THR A 239 20.93 23.87 41.91
CA THR A 239 22.21 24.54 42.17
C THR A 239 23.30 23.51 42.52
N PRO A 240 24.37 23.40 41.72
CA PRO A 240 25.47 22.48 42.01
C PRO A 240 26.22 22.90 43.29
N THR A 241 26.70 21.92 44.04
CA THR A 241 27.54 22.12 45.24
C THR A 241 29.00 22.37 44.88
N TRP A 242 29.41 21.97 43.67
CA TRP A 242 30.69 22.31 43.05
C TRP A 242 30.52 22.36 41.54
N GLN A 243 31.19 23.32 40.88
CA GLN A 243 31.17 23.45 39.43
C GLN A 243 32.46 24.10 38.92
N VAL A 244 33.19 23.41 38.04
CA VAL A 244 34.40 23.93 37.38
C VAL A 244 34.49 23.37 35.96
N GLY A 245 34.82 24.21 34.98
CA GLY A 245 35.10 23.78 33.61
C GLY A 245 33.94 23.10 32.87
N GLY A 246 32.72 23.26 33.38
CA GLY A 246 31.50 22.64 32.87
C GLY A 246 31.09 21.36 33.61
N SER A 247 31.99 20.75 34.39
CA SER A 247 31.62 19.64 35.27
C SER A 247 30.95 20.14 36.54
N LYS A 248 30.08 19.32 37.13
CA LYS A 248 29.29 19.66 38.31
C LYS A 248 29.19 18.47 39.26
N LEU A 249 29.15 18.78 40.55
CA LEU A 249 28.66 17.88 41.60
C LEU A 249 27.36 18.48 42.16
N GLY A 250 26.33 17.67 42.33
CA GLY A 250 25.07 18.11 42.90
C GLY A 250 24.00 17.04 42.84
N THR A 251 22.80 17.38 43.28
CA THR A 251 21.68 16.43 43.29
C THR A 251 20.99 16.40 41.94
N ARG A 252 20.63 15.21 41.46
CA ARG A 252 19.69 15.07 40.35
C ARG A 252 18.25 15.27 40.81
N SER A 253 17.30 15.22 39.88
CA SER A 253 15.88 15.50 40.14
C SER A 253 15.24 14.58 41.18
N THR A 254 15.79 13.38 41.36
CA THR A 254 15.35 12.40 42.37
C THR A 254 15.99 12.60 43.75
N GLY A 255 16.88 13.59 43.91
CA GLY A 255 17.63 13.86 45.14
C GLY A 255 18.93 13.07 45.31
N GLU A 256 19.23 12.13 44.40
CA GLU A 256 20.51 11.40 44.40
C GLU A 256 21.67 12.35 44.05
N LEU A 257 22.75 12.28 44.84
CA LEU A 257 23.98 13.04 44.58
C LEU A 257 24.73 12.40 43.41
N VAL A 258 24.96 13.17 42.35
CA VAL A 258 25.58 12.73 41.09
C VAL A 258 26.70 13.65 40.67
N PHE A 259 27.61 13.12 39.85
CA PHE A 259 28.61 13.91 39.13
C PHE A 259 28.23 14.03 37.65
N GLU A 260 28.14 15.26 37.15
CA GLU A 260 27.91 15.55 35.74
C GLU A 260 29.24 16.01 35.11
N PRO A 261 29.87 15.24 34.21
CA PRO A 261 31.07 15.68 33.54
C PRO A 261 30.73 16.78 32.52
N ARG A 262 31.73 17.57 32.12
CA ARG A 262 31.59 18.57 31.04
C ARG A 262 31.06 17.92 29.76
N ASN A 263 30.31 18.70 28.97
CA ASN A 263 29.57 18.16 27.82
C ASN A 263 30.42 17.37 26.81
N SER A 264 31.68 17.76 26.61
CA SER A 264 32.58 17.13 25.63
C SER A 264 33.31 15.88 26.16
N HIS A 265 32.89 15.33 27.29
CA HIS A 265 33.43 14.09 27.86
C HIS A 265 32.31 13.15 28.34
N LYS A 266 31.05 13.52 28.05
CA LYS A 266 29.88 12.75 28.49
C LYS A 266 29.79 11.43 27.73
N GLY A 267 30.09 11.45 26.44
CA GLY A 267 30.13 10.28 25.57
C GLY A 267 31.28 9.34 25.92
N ASP A 268 32.47 9.88 26.18
CA ASP A 268 33.65 9.12 26.60
C ASP A 268 33.37 8.34 27.90
N VAL A 269 32.77 9.00 28.90
CA VAL A 269 32.37 8.36 30.16
C VAL A 269 31.39 7.22 29.90
N ALA A 270 30.36 7.46 29.07
CA ALA A 270 29.37 6.45 28.75
C ALA A 270 29.99 5.23 28.06
N ARG A 271 30.79 5.43 27.01
CA ARG A 271 31.47 4.35 26.28
C ARG A 271 32.52 3.64 27.13
N GLY A 272 33.20 4.35 28.03
CA GLY A 272 34.15 3.76 28.99
C GLY A 272 33.49 2.87 30.04
N LEU A 273 32.33 3.28 30.57
CA LEU A 273 31.55 2.48 31.52
C LEU A 273 30.93 1.25 30.85
N PHE A 274 30.34 1.39 29.67
CA PHE A 274 29.81 0.25 28.93
C PHE A 274 30.89 -0.74 28.53
N TYR A 275 32.07 -0.26 28.13
CA TYR A 275 33.25 -1.11 27.91
C TYR A 275 33.64 -1.89 29.18
N PHE A 276 33.69 -1.20 30.32
CA PHE A 276 34.04 -1.85 31.58
C PHE A 276 33.08 -3.00 31.89
N VAL A 277 31.77 -2.79 31.68
CA VAL A 277 30.75 -3.83 31.85
C VAL A 277 30.92 -4.98 30.87
N LEU A 278 31.16 -4.70 29.58
CA LEU A 278 31.41 -5.74 28.57
C LEU A 278 32.58 -6.65 28.97
N ARG A 279 33.60 -6.07 29.60
CA ARG A 279 34.83 -6.77 29.92
C ARG A 279 34.81 -7.47 31.28
N TYR A 280 34.35 -6.77 32.32
CA TYR A 280 34.49 -7.17 33.72
C TYR A 280 33.15 -7.43 34.41
N GLY A 281 32.03 -7.15 33.73
CA GLY A 281 30.70 -7.19 34.32
C GLY A 281 30.38 -5.95 35.16
N ASN A 282 29.17 -5.93 35.71
CA ASN A 282 28.68 -4.82 36.54
C ASN A 282 29.15 -4.95 38.00
N LEU A 283 30.46 -4.80 38.22
CA LEU A 283 31.08 -5.00 39.53
C LEU A 283 30.56 -4.04 40.58
N GLY A 284 30.15 -4.59 41.73
CA GLY A 284 29.57 -3.83 42.83
C GLY A 284 28.24 -3.13 42.49
N SER A 285 27.59 -3.53 41.38
CA SER A 285 26.33 -2.92 40.89
C SER A 285 26.41 -1.42 40.69
N PHE A 286 27.60 -0.90 40.32
CA PHE A 286 27.82 0.53 40.16
C PHE A 286 26.95 1.12 39.04
N LEU A 287 26.78 0.40 37.92
CA LEU A 287 25.88 0.84 36.86
C LEU A 287 24.44 0.37 37.16
N GLY A 288 23.52 1.32 37.30
CA GLY A 288 22.09 1.06 37.44
C GLY A 288 21.28 1.52 36.22
N ALA A 289 20.00 1.15 36.17
CA ALA A 289 19.10 1.49 35.07
C ALA A 289 18.99 3.01 34.83
N THR A 290 18.89 3.81 35.90
CA THR A 290 18.80 5.28 35.81
C THR A 290 20.05 5.88 35.17
N GLN A 291 21.23 5.53 35.70
CA GLN A 291 22.50 5.99 35.17
C GLN A 291 22.70 5.56 33.72
N GLU A 292 22.43 4.30 33.38
CA GLU A 292 22.52 3.83 32.00
C GLU A 292 21.61 4.61 31.05
N GLY A 293 20.40 4.98 31.51
CA GLY A 293 19.50 5.86 30.76
C GLY A 293 20.13 7.20 30.40
N ASP A 294 20.81 7.86 31.35
CA ASP A 294 21.54 9.10 31.10
C ASP A 294 22.72 8.89 30.15
N LEU A 295 23.53 7.86 30.39
CA LEU A 295 24.71 7.53 29.59
C LEU A 295 24.35 7.28 28.12
N ARG A 296 23.22 6.61 27.85
CA ARG A 296 22.70 6.44 26.49
C ARG A 296 22.33 7.76 25.84
N GLY A 297 21.72 8.68 26.60
CA GLY A 297 21.48 10.06 26.15
C GLY A 297 22.78 10.80 25.83
N TRP A 298 23.81 10.58 26.63
CA TRP A 298 25.13 11.16 26.45
C TRP A 298 25.85 10.61 25.22
N CYS A 299 25.80 9.31 24.95
CA CYS A 299 26.34 8.75 23.70
C CYS A 299 25.76 9.40 22.44
N ARG A 300 24.48 9.80 22.45
CA ARG A 300 23.83 10.47 21.32
C ARG A 300 24.17 11.95 21.19
N THR A 301 24.35 12.63 22.32
CA THR A 301 24.62 14.08 22.36
C THR A 301 26.10 14.42 22.28
N ASP A 302 26.97 13.46 22.62
CA ASP A 302 28.42 13.51 22.53
C ASP A 302 28.92 12.28 21.73
N PRO A 303 28.78 12.33 20.38
CA PRO A 303 29.18 11.22 19.51
C PRO A 303 30.69 11.01 19.55
N VAL A 304 31.15 9.85 19.08
CA VAL A 304 32.58 9.50 19.06
C VAL A 304 33.39 10.60 18.36
N SER A 305 34.32 11.20 19.09
CA SER A 305 35.19 12.26 18.58
C SER A 305 36.47 11.71 17.95
N THR A 306 37.13 12.51 17.11
CA THR A 306 38.46 12.15 16.58
C THR A 306 39.48 11.92 17.71
N LYS A 307 39.37 12.66 18.82
CA LYS A 307 40.22 12.47 20.00
C LYS A 307 40.04 11.07 20.58
N GLU A 308 38.81 10.59 20.73
CA GLU A 308 38.52 9.24 21.21
C GLU A 308 38.99 8.16 20.24
N THR A 309 38.80 8.33 18.93
CA THR A 309 39.31 7.37 17.93
C THR A 309 40.83 7.26 18.00
N LEU A 310 41.54 8.40 18.08
CA LEU A 310 42.99 8.43 18.22
C LEU A 310 43.44 7.80 19.53
N ARG A 311 42.75 8.07 20.63
CA ARG A 311 43.01 7.44 21.93
C ARG A 311 42.81 5.93 21.88
N ASN A 312 41.74 5.45 21.25
CA ASN A 312 41.45 4.02 21.08
C ASN A 312 42.54 3.31 20.24
N ASN A 313 43.02 3.99 19.18
CA ASN A 313 44.18 3.54 18.39
C ASN A 313 45.45 3.49 19.27
N ALA A 314 45.72 4.55 20.02
CA ALA A 314 46.89 4.65 20.88
C ALA A 314 46.88 3.59 21.99
N ILE A 315 45.75 3.29 22.63
CA ILE A 315 45.66 2.21 23.62
C ILE A 315 45.96 0.84 23.00
N ALA A 316 45.45 0.60 21.79
CA ALA A 316 45.73 -0.65 21.08
C ALA A 316 47.21 -0.78 20.68
N LEU A 317 47.88 0.31 20.33
CA LEU A 317 49.27 0.35 19.82
C LEU A 317 50.34 0.56 20.90
N ALA A 318 50.17 1.58 21.75
CA ALA A 318 51.17 2.14 22.65
C ALA A 318 51.42 1.30 23.92
N ALA A 319 50.61 0.27 24.14
CA ALA A 319 50.48 -0.33 25.46
C ALA A 319 50.68 -1.86 25.49
N ASN A 320 50.78 -2.55 24.35
CA ASN A 320 50.56 -4.01 24.27
C ASN A 320 49.26 -4.49 24.95
N GLN A 321 48.38 -3.61 25.47
CA GLN A 321 47.07 -4.01 25.99
C GLN A 321 46.28 -4.68 24.88
N ASN A 322 46.54 -4.35 23.60
CA ASN A 322 46.06 -5.08 22.42
C ASN A 322 44.52 -5.18 22.32
N LYS A 323 43.79 -4.29 23.00
CA LYS A 323 42.32 -4.30 23.05
C LYS A 323 41.76 -2.89 22.90
N ARG A 324 40.97 -2.72 21.84
CA ARG A 324 40.19 -1.52 21.56
C ARG A 324 38.87 -1.55 22.33
N ASN A 325 38.29 -0.38 22.57
CA ASN A 325 36.90 -0.27 22.97
C ASN A 325 35.99 -0.38 21.73
N PRO A 326 35.18 -1.45 21.61
CA PRO A 326 34.34 -1.68 20.43
C PRO A 326 33.19 -0.68 20.32
N LEU A 327 32.82 0.02 21.40
CA LEU A 327 31.79 1.04 21.39
C LEU A 327 32.31 2.41 20.91
N ILE A 328 33.63 2.55 20.71
CA ILE A 328 34.25 3.67 20.00
C ILE A 328 34.33 3.36 18.51
N ASP A 329 34.66 2.11 18.13
CA ASP A 329 34.74 1.69 16.73
C ASP A 329 33.34 1.59 16.09
N HIS A 330 32.38 1.05 16.84
CA HIS A 330 31.00 0.80 16.44
C HIS A 330 30.03 1.28 17.54
N PRO A 331 29.81 2.60 17.67
CA PRO A 331 28.87 3.16 18.66
C PRO A 331 27.44 2.63 18.50
N GLU A 332 27.07 2.21 17.28
CA GLU A 332 25.76 1.64 16.96
C GLU A 332 25.51 0.27 17.60
N PHE A 333 26.51 -0.42 18.18
CA PHE A 333 26.28 -1.61 19.01
C PHE A 333 25.35 -1.32 20.20
N THR A 334 25.31 -0.07 20.67
CA THR A 334 24.41 0.35 21.75
C THR A 334 22.93 0.28 21.37
N ASP A 335 22.59 0.28 20.07
CA ASP A 335 21.22 0.10 19.59
C ASP A 335 20.76 -1.37 19.64
N ARG A 336 21.71 -2.31 19.66
CA ARG A 336 21.44 -3.77 19.71
C ARG A 336 21.52 -4.38 21.10
N ILE A 337 21.92 -3.60 22.10
CA ILE A 337 21.98 -3.99 23.50
C ILE A 337 21.12 -3.00 24.26
N THR A 338 19.98 -3.42 24.80
CA THR A 338 19.04 -2.54 25.51
C THR A 338 19.40 -2.31 26.97
N ALA A 339 20.15 -3.23 27.59
CA ALA A 339 20.70 -3.05 28.94
C ALA A 339 22.12 -3.61 29.06
N PHE A 340 23.08 -2.79 29.49
CA PHE A 340 24.42 -3.23 29.89
C PHE A 340 24.44 -3.65 31.36
N TYR A 341 23.76 -2.92 32.24
CA TYR A 341 23.78 -3.13 33.70
C TYR A 341 23.28 -4.52 34.16
N THR A 342 22.56 -5.24 33.31
CA THR A 342 21.97 -6.55 33.59
C THR A 342 21.95 -7.45 32.36
N THR A 343 21.58 -8.71 32.53
CA THR A 343 21.27 -9.61 31.42
C THR A 343 20.02 -9.13 30.69
N SER A 344 20.09 -9.03 29.37
CA SER A 344 18.98 -8.61 28.51
C SER A 344 18.76 -9.66 27.43
N ALA A 345 17.50 -9.81 27.02
CA ALA A 345 17.10 -10.68 25.92
C ALA A 345 16.28 -9.86 24.93
N PRO A 346 16.27 -10.21 23.64
CA PRO A 346 15.47 -9.50 22.66
C PRO A 346 14.00 -9.55 23.10
N THR A 347 13.36 -8.40 23.21
CA THR A 347 11.92 -8.34 23.45
C THR A 347 11.19 -8.92 22.24
N LEU A 348 10.45 -10.00 22.46
CA LEU A 348 9.67 -10.68 21.42
C LEU A 348 8.21 -10.29 21.59
N TYR A 349 7.76 -9.35 20.77
CA TYR A 349 6.36 -9.00 20.62
C TYR A 349 5.98 -9.00 19.14
N ALA A 350 4.70 -9.20 18.89
CA ALA A 350 4.10 -9.00 17.57
C ALA A 350 3.83 -7.50 17.38
N ASP A 351 3.96 -7.01 16.16
CA ASP A 351 3.68 -5.61 15.81
C ASP A 351 2.90 -5.59 14.51
N ILE A 352 1.59 -5.36 14.59
CA ILE A 352 0.67 -5.40 13.47
C ILE A 352 0.65 -4.08 12.71
N VAL A 353 0.64 -4.17 11.37
CA VAL A 353 0.22 -3.09 10.49
C VAL A 353 -0.81 -3.61 9.51
N ALA A 354 -1.97 -2.97 9.46
CA ALA A 354 -2.89 -3.13 8.35
C ALA A 354 -2.58 -2.08 7.27
N SER A 355 -2.41 -2.52 6.03
CA SER A 355 -2.17 -1.63 4.89
C SER A 355 -3.07 -2.00 3.70
N PRO A 356 -3.77 -1.02 3.10
CA PRO A 356 -3.83 0.38 3.52
C PRO A 356 -4.60 0.57 4.85
N ALA A 357 -4.39 1.71 5.50
CA ALA A 357 -5.12 2.07 6.73
C ALA A 357 -6.63 2.26 6.49
N THR A 358 -7.03 2.49 5.24
CA THR A 358 -8.42 2.50 4.77
C THR A 358 -8.53 1.70 3.47
N ALA A 359 -9.44 0.75 3.38
CA ALA A 359 -9.62 -0.08 2.20
C ALA A 359 -10.80 0.40 1.35
N SER A 360 -10.50 0.90 0.15
CA SER A 360 -11.51 1.21 -0.86
C SER A 360 -11.59 0.11 -1.90
N LEU A 361 -12.78 -0.47 -2.08
CA LEU A 361 -13.06 -1.54 -3.03
C LEU A 361 -13.55 -0.99 -4.39
N GLY A 362 -13.68 0.34 -4.50
CA GLY A 362 -14.11 1.04 -5.70
C GLY A 362 -15.61 0.89 -6.00
N SER A 363 -15.97 1.12 -7.26
CA SER A 363 -17.34 0.94 -7.74
C SER A 363 -17.55 -0.46 -8.29
N VAL A 364 -18.63 -1.12 -7.88
CA VAL A 364 -18.99 -2.49 -8.29
C VAL A 364 -20.40 -2.50 -8.87
N SER A 365 -20.59 -3.19 -9.99
CA SER A 365 -21.91 -3.35 -10.58
C SER A 365 -22.85 -4.10 -9.63
N TYR A 366 -24.12 -3.73 -9.59
CA TYR A 366 -25.11 -4.22 -8.63
C TYR A 366 -25.18 -5.75 -8.50
N LEU A 367 -25.04 -6.48 -9.61
CA LEU A 367 -25.09 -7.95 -9.62
C LEU A 367 -23.73 -8.64 -9.51
N ASP A 368 -22.66 -7.86 -9.54
CA ASP A 368 -21.29 -8.37 -9.44
C ASP A 368 -20.78 -8.37 -7.99
N SER A 369 -19.59 -8.92 -7.82
CA SER A 369 -18.88 -8.84 -6.56
C SER A 369 -17.39 -8.69 -6.77
N VAL A 370 -16.73 -8.15 -5.75
CA VAL A 370 -15.29 -8.00 -5.69
C VAL A 370 -14.75 -8.68 -4.45
N VAL A 371 -13.53 -9.20 -4.53
CA VAL A 371 -12.76 -9.62 -3.35
C VAL A 371 -11.57 -8.68 -3.22
N TYR A 372 -11.48 -8.02 -2.08
CA TYR A 372 -10.37 -7.16 -1.69
C TYR A 372 -9.47 -7.89 -0.71
N LYS A 373 -8.16 -7.85 -0.94
CA LYS A 373 -7.16 -8.44 -0.05
C LYS A 373 -6.51 -7.32 0.77
N LEU A 374 -6.94 -7.17 2.01
CA LEU A 374 -6.31 -6.26 2.97
C LEU A 374 -5.03 -6.93 3.49
N MET A 375 -3.90 -6.23 3.39
CA MET A 375 -2.61 -6.75 3.85
C MET A 375 -2.46 -6.54 5.35
N ILE A 376 -2.03 -7.59 6.04
CA ILE A 376 -1.65 -7.55 7.44
C ILE A 376 -0.17 -7.92 7.54
N VAL A 377 0.65 -6.97 7.94
CA VAL A 377 2.10 -7.14 8.10
C VAL A 377 2.42 -7.30 9.58
N ASN A 378 3.25 -8.28 9.91
CA ASN A 378 3.85 -8.40 11.24
C ASN A 378 5.29 -7.90 11.17
N ARG A 379 5.53 -6.71 11.71
CA ARG A 379 6.86 -6.09 11.80
C ARG A 379 7.64 -6.52 13.05
N GLY A 380 6.98 -7.24 13.94
CA GLY A 380 7.49 -7.66 15.23
C GLY A 380 8.45 -8.84 15.11
N ARG A 381 9.02 -9.21 16.26
CA ARG A 381 9.98 -10.34 16.39
C ARG A 381 9.34 -11.62 16.91
N ALA A 382 8.06 -11.56 17.30
CA ALA A 382 7.25 -12.73 17.66
C ALA A 382 6.16 -12.98 16.61
N THR A 383 5.55 -14.16 16.67
CA THR A 383 4.37 -14.47 15.86
C THR A 383 3.18 -13.62 16.29
N LEU A 384 2.57 -12.93 15.32
CA LEU A 384 1.29 -12.24 15.47
C LEU A 384 0.16 -13.27 15.38
N THR A 385 -0.69 -13.36 16.39
CA THR A 385 -1.90 -14.18 16.40
C THR A 385 -3.11 -13.29 16.21
N ILE A 386 -3.99 -13.67 15.29
CA ILE A 386 -5.25 -12.98 15.02
C ILE A 386 -6.36 -13.84 15.62
N SER A 387 -6.97 -13.34 16.69
CA SER A 387 -8.01 -14.05 17.45
C SER A 387 -9.37 -13.98 16.75
N SER A 388 -9.69 -12.85 16.12
CA SER A 388 -10.89 -12.70 15.30
C SER A 388 -10.78 -11.51 14.33
N VAL A 389 -11.56 -11.59 13.27
CA VAL A 389 -11.80 -10.50 12.32
C VAL A 389 -13.30 -10.34 12.16
N THR A 390 -13.83 -9.17 12.50
CA THR A 390 -15.27 -8.88 12.47
C THR A 390 -15.58 -7.62 11.69
N LEU A 391 -16.82 -7.51 11.21
CA LEU A 391 -17.38 -6.29 10.65
C LEU A 391 -18.22 -5.60 11.74
N GLN A 392 -18.14 -4.27 11.84
CA GLN A 392 -18.70 -3.51 12.96
C GLN A 392 -20.24 -3.47 12.93
N SER A 393 -20.82 -3.31 11.75
CA SER A 393 -22.25 -3.51 11.53
C SER A 393 -22.42 -4.73 10.63
N GLY A 394 -23.52 -5.48 10.78
CA GLY A 394 -23.92 -6.51 9.82
C GLY A 394 -24.35 -5.89 8.49
N THR A 395 -23.55 -4.99 7.94
CA THR A 395 -23.83 -4.13 6.81
C THR A 395 -24.08 -4.99 5.60
N THR A 396 -25.19 -4.73 4.91
CA THR A 396 -25.65 -5.56 3.81
C THR A 396 -24.72 -5.37 2.61
N GLY A 397 -23.74 -6.27 2.46
CA GLY A 397 -22.92 -6.36 1.26
C GLY A 397 -21.46 -6.73 1.47
N TYR A 398 -20.91 -6.52 2.67
CA TYR A 398 -19.57 -6.99 3.03
C TYR A 398 -19.61 -8.36 3.69
N SER A 399 -18.63 -9.21 3.39
CA SER A 399 -18.41 -10.45 4.12
C SER A 399 -16.93 -10.83 4.18
N ILE A 400 -16.49 -11.35 5.33
CA ILE A 400 -15.14 -11.88 5.48
C ILE A 400 -15.10 -13.29 4.88
N LEU A 401 -14.22 -13.52 3.90
CA LEU A 401 -14.04 -14.83 3.26
C LEU A 401 -12.99 -15.67 3.97
N SER A 402 -11.87 -15.05 4.34
CA SER A 402 -10.76 -15.71 5.01
C SER A 402 -9.81 -14.71 5.64
N TYR A 403 -9.08 -15.15 6.66
CA TYR A 403 -7.98 -14.42 7.28
C TYR A 403 -6.99 -15.42 7.90
N PRO A 404 -5.70 -15.08 8.02
CA PRO A 404 -4.72 -15.89 8.73
C PRO A 404 -4.98 -15.83 10.24
N THR A 405 -4.82 -16.94 10.95
CA THR A 405 -4.87 -16.96 12.43
C THR A 405 -3.51 -16.69 13.06
N SER A 406 -2.43 -16.83 12.28
CA SER A 406 -1.07 -16.48 12.71
C SER A 406 -0.22 -15.96 11.56
N ILE A 407 0.66 -15.01 11.85
CA ILE A 407 1.60 -14.40 10.91
C ILE A 407 2.98 -14.39 11.59
N PRO A 408 3.96 -15.15 11.09
CA PRO A 408 5.33 -15.13 11.63
C PRO A 408 5.96 -13.74 11.63
N ALA A 409 6.99 -13.56 12.46
CA ALA A 409 7.81 -12.34 12.52
C ALA A 409 8.35 -11.96 11.12
N ASP A 410 8.38 -10.66 10.82
CA ASP A 410 8.83 -10.08 9.55
C ASP A 410 8.17 -10.71 8.30
N THR A 411 6.91 -11.12 8.41
CA THR A 411 6.10 -11.63 7.29
C THR A 411 4.73 -10.96 7.23
N PHE A 412 3.87 -11.43 6.31
CA PHE A 412 2.55 -10.87 6.10
C PHE A 412 1.52 -11.98 5.84
N GLY A 413 0.25 -11.61 6.00
CA GLY A 413 -0.90 -12.38 5.53
C GLY A 413 -1.99 -11.44 5.03
N THR A 414 -3.13 -11.99 4.61
CA THR A 414 -4.21 -11.21 4.01
C THR A 414 -5.57 -11.52 4.61
N VAL A 415 -6.33 -10.48 4.96
CA VAL A 415 -7.77 -10.60 5.20
C VAL A 415 -8.48 -10.43 3.84
N SER A 416 -9.18 -11.47 3.39
CA SER A 416 -9.97 -11.42 2.17
C SER A 416 -11.40 -11.00 2.48
N VAL A 417 -11.80 -9.85 1.97
CA VAL A 417 -13.16 -9.28 2.17
C VAL A 417 -13.87 -9.26 0.84
N LYS A 418 -15.06 -9.85 0.79
CA LYS A 418 -15.96 -9.77 -0.36
C LYS A 418 -16.89 -8.58 -0.18
N PHE A 419 -17.12 -7.85 -1.27
CA PHE A 419 -18.21 -6.90 -1.37
C PHE A 419 -19.12 -7.27 -2.53
N LYS A 420 -20.43 -7.34 -2.25
CA LYS A 420 -21.52 -7.51 -3.20
C LYS A 420 -22.60 -6.50 -2.86
N PRO A 421 -22.95 -5.56 -3.76
CA PRO A 421 -24.04 -4.63 -3.53
C PRO A 421 -25.35 -5.37 -3.19
N THR A 422 -26.12 -4.79 -2.28
CA THR A 422 -27.43 -5.34 -1.85
C THR A 422 -28.60 -4.47 -2.28
N LEU A 423 -28.33 -3.25 -2.72
CA LEU A 423 -29.29 -2.32 -3.30
C LEU A 423 -28.72 -1.74 -4.61
N PRO A 424 -29.57 -1.46 -5.61
CA PRO A 424 -29.15 -0.91 -6.90
C PRO A 424 -28.86 0.60 -6.86
N VAL A 425 -28.72 1.19 -5.66
CA VAL A 425 -28.62 2.64 -5.44
C VAL A 425 -27.16 3.10 -5.49
N LEU A 426 -26.94 4.35 -5.92
CA LEU A 426 -25.63 5.01 -6.05
C LEU A 426 -25.00 5.45 -4.71
N ASP A 427 -25.46 4.90 -3.58
CA ASP A 427 -25.00 5.31 -2.26
C ASP A 427 -23.66 4.65 -1.87
N ALA A 428 -22.90 5.33 -1.01
CA ALA A 428 -21.66 4.81 -0.49
C ALA A 428 -21.91 3.68 0.53
N TYR A 429 -21.30 2.52 0.28
CA TYR A 429 -21.24 1.42 1.23
C TYR A 429 -20.03 1.60 2.14
N VAL A 430 -20.26 1.84 3.42
CA VAL A 430 -19.20 1.98 4.43
C VAL A 430 -19.35 0.95 5.53
N ASP A 431 -18.23 0.46 6.04
CA ASP A 431 -18.16 -0.46 7.19
C ASP A 431 -16.76 -0.35 7.81
N ASN A 432 -16.51 -1.05 8.91
CA ASN A 432 -15.20 -1.16 9.53
C ASN A 432 -14.85 -2.63 9.77
N ILE A 433 -13.65 -3.05 9.36
CA ILE A 433 -13.07 -4.31 9.82
C ILE A 433 -12.41 -4.06 11.16
N THR A 434 -12.72 -4.87 12.17
CA THR A 434 -11.98 -4.93 13.44
C THR A 434 -11.17 -6.22 13.50
N ILE A 435 -9.87 -6.10 13.74
CA ILE A 435 -8.91 -7.21 13.82
C ILE A 435 -8.36 -7.26 15.24
N ASN A 436 -8.63 -8.36 15.95
CA ASN A 436 -8.23 -8.54 17.34
C ASN A 436 -6.94 -9.38 17.40
N THR A 437 -5.87 -8.88 18.02
CA THR A 437 -4.54 -9.50 17.97
C THR A 437 -3.83 -9.59 19.32
N ASN A 438 -2.68 -10.28 19.35
CA ASN A 438 -1.76 -10.33 20.50
C ASN A 438 -0.66 -9.25 20.45
N ASP A 439 -0.76 -8.26 19.56
CA ASP A 439 0.10 -7.08 19.61
C ASP A 439 -0.18 -6.31 20.92
N PRO A 440 0.83 -6.09 21.79
CA PRO A 440 0.64 -5.42 23.08
C PRO A 440 0.26 -3.93 22.94
N ASP A 441 0.67 -3.27 21.87
CA ASP A 441 0.42 -1.85 21.61
C ASP A 441 -0.86 -1.65 20.79
N GLN A 442 -1.21 -2.62 19.93
CA GLN A 442 -2.40 -2.59 19.08
C GLN A 442 -3.23 -3.88 19.16
N PRO A 443 -3.86 -4.15 20.31
CA PRO A 443 -4.69 -5.36 20.47
C PRO A 443 -5.93 -5.35 19.56
N ASN A 444 -6.36 -4.18 19.08
CA ASN A 444 -7.48 -4.01 18.16
C ASN A 444 -7.08 -3.04 17.03
N VAL A 445 -7.06 -3.52 15.80
CA VAL A 445 -6.84 -2.68 14.61
C VAL A 445 -8.16 -2.51 13.87
N VAL A 446 -8.53 -1.27 13.60
CA VAL A 446 -9.76 -0.93 12.87
C VAL A 446 -9.40 -0.37 11.50
N VAL A 447 -9.93 -0.98 10.44
CA VAL A 447 -9.72 -0.55 9.05
C VAL A 447 -11.05 -0.18 8.42
N PRO A 448 -11.27 1.11 8.08
CA PRO A 448 -12.46 1.55 7.37
C PRO A 448 -12.55 0.96 5.96
N LEU A 449 -13.75 0.52 5.60
CA LEU A 449 -14.13 0.03 4.29
C LEU A 449 -15.00 1.05 3.56
N SER A 450 -14.76 1.18 2.26
CA SER A 450 -15.63 1.95 1.38
C SER A 450 -15.80 1.28 0.01
N ALA A 451 -17.01 1.34 -0.52
CA ALA A 451 -17.33 0.93 -1.88
C ALA A 451 -18.54 1.72 -2.38
N SER A 452 -18.82 1.62 -3.68
CA SER A 452 -20.05 2.15 -4.27
C SER A 452 -20.65 1.10 -5.20
N ALA A 453 -21.97 1.18 -5.40
CA ALA A 453 -22.65 0.37 -6.39
C ALA A 453 -23.05 1.20 -7.62
N PHE A 454 -23.12 0.56 -8.78
CA PHE A 454 -23.69 1.15 -9.97
C PHE A 454 -24.57 0.15 -10.72
N LEU A 455 -25.52 0.67 -11.49
CA LEU A 455 -26.28 -0.12 -12.46
C LEU A 455 -25.59 -0.06 -13.83
N PRO A 456 -25.52 -1.18 -14.58
CA PRO A 456 -25.07 -1.13 -15.96
C PRO A 456 -26.09 -0.41 -16.84
N TYR A 457 -25.62 0.58 -17.59
CA TYR A 457 -26.41 1.34 -18.56
C TYR A 457 -25.99 1.04 -20.00
N VAL A 458 -26.93 1.24 -20.91
CA VAL A 458 -26.76 1.20 -22.36
C VAL A 458 -27.27 2.51 -22.94
N ASP A 459 -26.44 3.19 -23.72
CA ASP A 459 -26.87 4.29 -24.58
C ASP A 459 -26.78 3.83 -26.04
N VAL A 460 -27.83 4.11 -26.81
CA VAL A 460 -27.98 3.65 -28.19
C VAL A 460 -28.46 4.80 -29.04
N HIS A 461 -27.80 4.97 -30.19
CA HIS A 461 -28.20 5.89 -31.24
C HIS A 461 -28.57 5.10 -32.51
N LEU A 462 -29.81 5.26 -32.97
CA LEU A 462 -30.32 4.63 -34.19
C LEU A 462 -31.34 5.51 -34.90
N MET A 463 -31.57 5.24 -36.18
CA MET A 463 -32.61 5.89 -36.98
C MET A 463 -33.60 4.86 -37.53
N LEU A 464 -34.84 5.30 -37.78
CA LEU A 464 -35.88 4.51 -38.45
C LEU A 464 -36.14 5.08 -39.84
N GLU A 465 -36.18 4.22 -40.85
CA GLU A 465 -36.60 4.61 -42.20
C GLU A 465 -38.10 4.94 -42.21
N GLY A 466 -38.52 5.98 -42.92
CA GLY A 466 -39.91 6.42 -42.91
C GLY A 466 -40.09 7.72 -42.14
N PRO A 467 -39.97 7.75 -40.79
CA PRO A 467 -40.03 9.01 -40.06
C PRO A 467 -38.76 9.85 -40.24
N TYR A 468 -37.62 9.29 -40.69
CA TYR A 468 -36.39 10.05 -40.92
C TYR A 468 -36.56 11.16 -41.96
N GLN A 469 -36.09 12.36 -41.63
CA GLN A 469 -36.18 13.57 -42.45
C GLN A 469 -34.78 14.03 -42.89
N PRO A 470 -34.38 13.80 -44.15
CA PRO A 470 -33.04 14.16 -44.65
C PRO A 470 -32.69 15.64 -44.47
N ALA A 471 -33.69 16.54 -44.51
CA ALA A 471 -33.47 17.98 -44.39
C ALA A 471 -33.04 18.41 -42.98
N THR A 472 -33.44 17.69 -41.94
CA THR A 472 -33.15 18.02 -40.54
C THR A 472 -32.18 17.04 -39.88
N GLY A 473 -32.02 15.85 -40.46
CA GLY A 473 -31.27 14.74 -39.84
C GLY A 473 -32.00 14.11 -38.64
N ALA A 474 -33.26 14.49 -38.39
CA ALA A 474 -34.08 14.00 -37.29
C ALA A 474 -35.24 13.13 -37.80
N MET A 475 -35.91 12.44 -36.88
CA MET A 475 -37.13 11.67 -37.15
C MET A 475 -38.38 12.48 -36.78
N ALA A 476 -39.42 12.34 -37.60
CA ALA A 476 -40.73 12.90 -37.36
C ALA A 476 -41.37 12.31 -36.10
N THR A 477 -42.01 13.16 -35.31
CA THR A 477 -42.75 12.78 -34.09
C THR A 477 -44.26 12.89 -34.32
N SER A 478 -44.72 12.58 -35.53
CA SER A 478 -46.11 12.81 -35.98
C SER A 478 -47.13 12.07 -35.10
N LEU A 479 -46.85 10.82 -34.74
CA LEU A 479 -47.65 10.05 -33.79
C LEU A 479 -47.77 10.74 -32.42
N ARG A 480 -46.67 11.33 -31.92
CA ARG A 480 -46.67 12.05 -30.65
C ARG A 480 -47.47 13.36 -30.74
N MET A 481 -47.28 14.12 -31.81
CA MET A 481 -47.96 15.41 -32.01
C MET A 481 -49.47 15.26 -32.24
N SER A 482 -49.91 14.19 -32.89
CA SER A 482 -51.33 13.91 -33.11
C SER A 482 -52.04 13.30 -31.89
N GLY A 483 -51.29 12.96 -30.83
CA GLY A 483 -51.81 12.22 -29.68
C GLY A 483 -52.08 10.74 -29.97
N ALA A 484 -51.73 10.24 -31.16
CA ALA A 484 -51.92 8.85 -31.54
C ALA A 484 -50.90 7.91 -30.88
N LEU A 485 -49.71 8.39 -30.51
CA LEU A 485 -48.66 7.55 -29.91
C LEU A 485 -49.15 6.97 -28.57
N VAL A 486 -49.26 5.64 -28.52
CA VAL A 486 -49.63 4.91 -27.31
C VAL A 486 -48.39 4.22 -26.74
N ALA A 487 -48.24 4.29 -25.42
CA ALA A 487 -47.24 3.50 -24.73
C ALA A 487 -47.58 2.01 -24.84
N ARG A 488 -46.72 1.22 -25.50
CA ARG A 488 -46.89 -0.24 -25.63
C ARG A 488 -46.91 -0.98 -24.29
N TYR A 489 -46.38 -0.36 -23.24
CA TYR A 489 -46.33 -0.88 -21.88
C TYR A 489 -46.93 0.16 -20.91
N ALA A 490 -47.62 -0.30 -19.87
CA ALA A 490 -48.28 0.57 -18.89
C ALA A 490 -47.26 1.38 -18.04
N GLY A 491 -47.68 2.57 -17.58
CA GLY A 491 -47.00 3.29 -16.49
C GLY A 491 -45.88 4.26 -16.89
N ALA A 492 -45.78 4.67 -18.16
CA ALA A 492 -44.74 5.59 -18.63
C ALA A 492 -45.30 6.93 -19.13
N THR A 493 -44.58 8.02 -18.85
CA THR A 493 -44.83 9.31 -19.48
C THR A 493 -44.14 9.32 -20.84
N ILE A 494 -44.89 9.60 -21.91
CA ILE A 494 -44.34 9.66 -23.26
C ILE A 494 -43.54 10.97 -23.41
N PRO A 495 -42.25 10.93 -23.81
CA PRO A 495 -41.46 12.13 -24.06
C PRO A 495 -42.10 13.07 -25.08
N SER A 496 -41.86 14.38 -24.97
CA SER A 496 -42.41 15.38 -25.90
C SER A 496 -41.90 15.20 -27.34
N ASN A 497 -40.69 14.65 -27.50
CA ASN A 497 -40.03 14.39 -28.78
C ASN A 497 -39.89 12.89 -29.09
N ALA A 498 -40.77 12.05 -28.54
CA ALA A 498 -40.79 10.62 -28.84
C ALA A 498 -41.26 10.34 -30.27
N VAL A 499 -40.57 9.43 -30.96
CA VAL A 499 -40.95 8.89 -32.27
C VAL A 499 -41.85 7.68 -32.05
N ASP A 500 -41.31 6.64 -31.41
CA ASP A 500 -42.05 5.45 -30.95
C ASP A 500 -41.26 4.75 -29.83
N SER A 501 -41.83 3.70 -29.27
CA SER A 501 -41.17 2.75 -28.38
C SER A 501 -40.37 1.69 -29.16
N ILE A 502 -39.19 1.39 -28.65
CA ILE A 502 -38.32 0.31 -29.12
C ILE A 502 -38.02 -0.65 -27.97
N ASN A 503 -37.44 -1.78 -28.32
CA ASN A 503 -37.00 -2.79 -27.39
C ASN A 503 -35.50 -3.03 -27.56
N ILE A 504 -34.76 -2.91 -26.46
CA ILE A 504 -33.32 -3.14 -26.41
C ILE A 504 -33.08 -4.47 -25.71
N GLU A 505 -32.41 -5.37 -26.40
CA GLU A 505 -32.12 -6.73 -25.99
C GLU A 505 -30.59 -6.91 -25.89
N LEU A 506 -30.12 -7.55 -24.83
CA LEU A 506 -28.70 -7.86 -24.62
C LEU A 506 -28.42 -9.33 -24.87
N ARG A 507 -27.40 -9.61 -25.68
CA ARG A 507 -26.93 -10.97 -26.00
C ARG A 507 -25.47 -11.19 -25.64
N ASP A 508 -25.16 -12.39 -25.14
CA ASP A 508 -23.78 -12.78 -24.82
C ASP A 508 -22.99 -13.34 -26.03
N SER A 509 -23.67 -13.75 -27.10
CA SER A 509 -23.06 -14.40 -28.26
C SER A 509 -23.89 -14.20 -29.53
N LEU A 510 -23.31 -14.56 -30.68
CA LEU A 510 -23.93 -14.50 -32.00
C LEU A 510 -24.77 -15.74 -32.35
N ALA A 511 -24.94 -16.68 -31.41
CA ALA A 511 -25.66 -17.91 -31.69
C ALA A 511 -27.17 -17.65 -31.78
N ALA A 512 -27.83 -18.29 -32.76
CA ALA A 512 -29.27 -18.28 -32.98
C ALA A 512 -30.02 -19.11 -31.91
N SER A 513 -30.00 -18.65 -30.65
CA SER A 513 -30.64 -19.35 -29.53
C SER A 513 -31.20 -18.36 -28.53
N SER A 514 -32.42 -18.63 -28.04
CA SER A 514 -33.05 -17.86 -26.95
C SER A 514 -32.23 -17.84 -25.66
N SER A 515 -31.33 -18.81 -25.45
CA SER A 515 -30.41 -18.86 -24.30
C SER A 515 -29.32 -17.77 -24.32
N THR A 516 -29.08 -17.15 -25.49
CA THR A 516 -28.13 -16.05 -25.63
C THR A 516 -28.68 -14.72 -25.11
N ILE A 517 -30.01 -14.61 -25.05
CA ILE A 517 -30.73 -13.42 -24.57
C ILE A 517 -30.59 -13.34 -23.05
N LYS A 518 -29.98 -12.27 -22.56
CA LYS A 518 -29.75 -12.07 -21.12
C LYS A 518 -30.74 -11.12 -20.48
N SER A 519 -31.15 -10.10 -21.20
CA SER A 519 -32.14 -9.15 -20.73
C SER A 519 -32.76 -8.37 -21.87
N PHE A 520 -33.88 -7.75 -21.57
CA PHE A 520 -34.70 -6.96 -22.46
C PHE A 520 -35.24 -5.75 -21.69
N ARG A 521 -35.17 -4.56 -22.29
CA ARG A 521 -35.75 -3.34 -21.74
C ARG A 521 -36.48 -2.54 -22.82
N PRO A 522 -37.74 -2.11 -22.56
CA PRO A 522 -38.37 -1.14 -23.42
C PRO A 522 -37.67 0.21 -23.27
N ALA A 523 -37.69 1.00 -24.32
CA ALA A 523 -37.13 2.35 -24.36
C ALA A 523 -37.94 3.24 -25.30
N TRP A 524 -37.86 4.55 -25.07
CA TRP A 524 -38.37 5.54 -26.01
C TRP A 524 -37.28 5.90 -27.01
N LEU A 525 -37.59 5.82 -28.30
CA LEU A 525 -36.75 6.39 -29.35
C LEU A 525 -37.16 7.85 -29.57
N LEU A 526 -36.20 8.76 -29.43
CA LEU A 526 -36.43 10.19 -29.58
C LEU A 526 -36.14 10.65 -31.02
N ALA A 527 -36.64 11.84 -31.38
CA ALA A 527 -36.46 12.44 -32.71
C ALA A 527 -35.00 12.54 -33.17
N ASN A 528 -34.06 12.67 -32.23
CA ASN A 528 -32.62 12.76 -32.52
C ASN A 528 -31.93 11.38 -32.65
N GLY A 529 -32.67 10.28 -32.55
CA GLY A 529 -32.15 8.91 -32.66
C GLY A 529 -31.68 8.27 -31.36
N PHE A 530 -31.67 9.00 -30.25
CA PHE A 530 -31.25 8.44 -28.96
C PHE A 530 -32.38 7.68 -28.26
N ALA A 531 -32.02 6.56 -27.65
CA ALA A 531 -32.90 5.79 -26.78
C ALA A 531 -32.89 6.35 -25.34
N ARG A 532 -34.06 6.47 -24.71
CA ARG A 532 -34.20 6.82 -23.29
C ARG A 532 -35.01 5.80 -22.54
N SER A 533 -34.74 5.68 -21.25
CA SER A 533 -35.44 4.78 -20.35
C SER A 533 -36.95 5.00 -20.44
N PHE A 534 -37.69 3.90 -20.49
CA PHE A 534 -39.13 3.92 -20.70
C PHE A 534 -39.89 4.55 -19.52
N THR A 535 -39.42 4.31 -18.30
CA THR A 535 -40.06 4.80 -17.06
C THR A 535 -39.46 6.10 -16.53
N ASP A 536 -38.20 6.38 -16.86
CA ASP A 536 -37.52 7.64 -16.54
C ASP A 536 -36.92 8.23 -17.81
N THR A 537 -37.69 9.08 -18.47
CA THR A 537 -37.33 9.65 -19.77
C THR A 537 -36.08 10.55 -19.77
N SER A 538 -35.58 10.91 -18.57
CA SER A 538 -34.37 11.72 -18.42
C SER A 538 -33.08 10.89 -18.42
N SER A 539 -33.17 9.57 -18.22
CA SER A 539 -32.02 8.67 -18.14
C SER A 539 -31.85 7.78 -19.37
N VAL A 540 -30.61 7.32 -19.58
CA VAL A 540 -30.28 6.23 -20.51
C VAL A 540 -30.86 4.90 -20.02
N VAL A 541 -30.89 3.90 -20.90
CA VAL A 541 -31.57 2.63 -20.60
C VAL A 541 -30.75 1.83 -19.60
N LYS A 542 -31.40 1.49 -18.47
CA LYS A 542 -30.78 0.76 -17.35
C LYS A 542 -31.12 -0.72 -17.37
N PHE A 543 -30.14 -1.53 -16.99
CA PHE A 543 -30.30 -2.97 -16.84
C PHE A 543 -29.92 -3.37 -15.40
N ASP A 544 -30.88 -3.81 -14.60
CA ASP A 544 -30.71 -4.20 -13.19
C ASP A 544 -30.77 -5.73 -12.96
N ASP A 545 -30.91 -6.50 -14.04
CA ASP A 545 -31.02 -7.97 -14.05
C ASP A 545 -29.87 -8.68 -14.77
N VAL A 546 -28.87 -7.93 -15.28
CA VAL A 546 -27.66 -8.49 -15.89
C VAL A 546 -26.38 -7.98 -15.23
N PRO A 547 -25.35 -8.84 -15.09
CA PRO A 547 -24.03 -8.43 -14.63
C PRO A 547 -23.40 -7.37 -15.55
N SER A 548 -22.37 -6.67 -15.05
CA SER A 548 -21.53 -5.90 -15.95
C SER A 548 -20.76 -6.84 -16.89
N GLY A 549 -20.48 -6.36 -18.10
CA GLY A 549 -19.87 -7.18 -19.13
C GLY A 549 -20.01 -6.55 -20.50
N SER A 550 -19.47 -7.24 -21.52
CA SER A 550 -19.62 -6.83 -22.91
C SER A 550 -20.66 -7.70 -23.60
N TYR A 551 -21.69 -7.07 -24.15
CA TYR A 551 -22.84 -7.73 -24.76
C TYR A 551 -23.10 -7.17 -26.15
N TYR A 552 -23.61 -7.99 -27.05
CA TYR A 552 -24.20 -7.46 -28.27
C TYR A 552 -25.55 -6.82 -27.95
N ILE A 553 -25.82 -5.66 -28.57
CA ILE A 553 -27.07 -4.93 -28.46
C ILE A 553 -27.94 -5.30 -29.66
N VAL A 554 -29.15 -5.77 -29.39
CA VAL A 554 -30.19 -5.99 -30.40
C VAL A 554 -31.27 -4.94 -30.19
N VAL A 555 -31.65 -4.25 -31.26
CA VAL A 555 -32.77 -3.30 -31.25
C VAL A 555 -33.90 -3.85 -32.08
N ARG A 556 -35.09 -3.90 -31.49
CA ARG A 556 -36.32 -4.33 -32.13
C ARG A 556 -37.35 -3.21 -32.10
N HIS A 557 -38.05 -3.03 -33.22
CA HIS A 557 -39.15 -2.11 -33.36
C HIS A 557 -40.37 -2.86 -33.93
N GLY A 558 -41.56 -2.23 -33.94
CA GLY A 558 -42.80 -2.94 -34.25
C GLY A 558 -43.09 -3.21 -35.71
N ASN A 559 -42.51 -2.43 -36.63
CA ASN A 559 -42.73 -2.56 -38.07
C ASN A 559 -41.46 -2.36 -38.89
N HIS A 560 -40.30 -2.43 -38.23
CA HIS A 560 -38.99 -2.36 -38.84
C HIS A 560 -38.20 -3.64 -38.57
N LEU A 561 -37.30 -3.99 -39.49
CA LEU A 561 -36.39 -5.12 -39.29
C LEU A 561 -35.45 -4.87 -38.10
N ALA A 562 -35.30 -5.90 -37.26
CA ALA A 562 -34.39 -5.84 -36.12
C ALA A 562 -32.93 -5.74 -36.56
N VAL A 563 -32.12 -5.09 -35.74
CA VAL A 563 -30.67 -4.95 -35.95
C VAL A 563 -29.90 -5.40 -34.72
N MET A 564 -28.70 -5.95 -34.93
CA MET A 564 -27.76 -6.33 -33.88
C MET A 564 -26.44 -5.59 -34.08
N SER A 565 -25.79 -5.16 -33.01
CA SER A 565 -24.46 -4.56 -33.04
C SER A 565 -23.43 -5.52 -33.63
N SER A 566 -22.53 -5.06 -34.50
CA SER A 566 -21.42 -5.85 -35.04
C SER A 566 -20.35 -6.20 -34.00
N GLN A 567 -20.25 -5.41 -32.93
CA GLN A 567 -19.31 -5.61 -31.83
C GLN A 567 -20.04 -5.61 -30.49
N ARG A 568 -19.41 -6.19 -29.46
CA ARG A 568 -19.96 -6.15 -28.10
C ARG A 568 -19.76 -4.76 -27.48
N TYR A 569 -20.80 -4.25 -26.84
CA TYR A 569 -20.81 -3.03 -26.06
C TYR A 569 -20.57 -3.33 -24.57
N SER A 570 -19.62 -2.62 -23.95
CA SER A 570 -19.29 -2.79 -22.53
C SER A 570 -20.21 -1.95 -21.65
N LEU A 571 -21.02 -2.62 -20.81
CA LEU A 571 -21.91 -1.96 -19.87
C LEU A 571 -21.10 -1.25 -18.76
N SER A 572 -21.49 -0.02 -18.42
CA SER A 572 -20.78 0.81 -17.43
C SER A 572 -21.73 1.67 -16.59
N SER A 573 -21.20 2.30 -15.53
CA SER A 573 -21.92 3.19 -14.62
C SER A 573 -22.39 4.49 -15.26
N MET A 574 -21.69 4.95 -16.29
CA MET A 574 -22.13 5.97 -17.24
C MET A 574 -21.48 5.68 -18.59
N PRO A 575 -22.26 5.42 -19.64
CA PRO A 575 -21.72 5.17 -20.97
C PRO A 575 -20.99 6.43 -21.47
N SER A 576 -19.71 6.29 -21.82
CA SER A 576 -18.89 7.40 -22.34
C SER A 576 -19.27 7.78 -23.77
N SER A 577 -19.90 6.87 -24.50
CA SER A 577 -20.51 7.08 -25.80
C SER A 577 -21.66 6.09 -26.03
N ALA A 578 -22.64 6.49 -26.85
CA ALA A 578 -23.67 5.58 -27.33
C ALA A 578 -23.09 4.54 -28.30
N TYR A 579 -23.79 3.41 -28.45
CA TYR A 579 -23.56 2.55 -29.60
C TYR A 579 -24.23 3.15 -30.83
N GLU A 580 -23.41 3.50 -31.83
CA GLU A 580 -23.80 4.26 -33.01
C GLU A 580 -24.17 3.33 -34.18
N PHE A 581 -25.46 3.00 -34.30
CA PHE A 581 -25.96 2.28 -35.48
C PHE A 581 -26.01 3.18 -36.72
N ALA A 582 -26.32 4.46 -36.55
CA ALA A 582 -26.68 5.34 -37.66
C ALA A 582 -25.49 5.82 -38.52
N ASN A 583 -24.25 5.68 -38.07
CA ASN A 583 -23.09 6.30 -38.74
C ASN A 583 -22.40 5.41 -39.78
N SER A 584 -22.66 4.10 -39.79
CA SER A 584 -22.02 3.16 -40.73
C SER A 584 -22.85 1.89 -40.93
N SER A 585 -22.88 1.37 -42.16
CA SER A 585 -23.44 0.06 -42.46
C SER A 585 -22.75 -1.08 -41.70
N THR A 586 -21.47 -0.92 -41.35
CA THR A 586 -20.67 -1.94 -40.64
C THR A 586 -20.87 -1.91 -39.13
N SER A 587 -21.63 -0.94 -38.60
CA SER A 587 -21.99 -0.92 -37.17
C SER A 587 -23.01 -2.00 -36.83
N ALA A 588 -23.71 -2.56 -37.82
CA ALA A 588 -24.63 -3.68 -37.64
C ALA A 588 -23.98 -5.02 -38.02
N TYR A 589 -24.37 -6.08 -37.33
CA TYR A 589 -24.00 -7.44 -37.65
C TYR A 589 -24.69 -7.90 -38.92
N GLY A 590 -23.94 -8.57 -39.81
CA GLY A 590 -24.42 -9.07 -41.10
C GLY A 590 -24.29 -8.06 -42.24
N ALA A 591 -24.47 -8.55 -43.46
CA ALA A 591 -24.46 -7.70 -44.66
C ALA A 591 -25.84 -7.11 -44.89
N SER A 592 -25.90 -5.85 -45.35
CA SER A 592 -27.16 -5.15 -45.66
C SER A 592 -28.17 -5.15 -44.52
N ALA A 593 -27.72 -5.04 -43.27
CA ALA A 593 -28.59 -5.06 -42.08
C ALA A 593 -29.40 -3.76 -41.88
N MET A 594 -28.99 -2.66 -42.54
CA MET A 594 -29.61 -1.33 -42.42
C MET A 594 -29.68 -0.65 -43.80
N LYS A 595 -30.58 0.33 -43.92
CA LYS A 595 -30.81 1.16 -45.12
C LYS A 595 -30.04 2.47 -45.01
N GLU A 596 -29.30 2.86 -46.05
CA GLU A 596 -28.80 4.24 -46.14
C GLU A 596 -29.96 5.18 -46.53
N VAL A 597 -30.24 6.17 -45.68
CA VAL A 597 -31.38 7.10 -45.85
C VAL A 597 -30.96 8.50 -46.29
N ALA A 598 -29.74 8.94 -45.96
CA ALA A 598 -29.13 10.16 -46.52
C ALA A 598 -27.65 10.27 -46.14
N GLY A 599 -26.77 10.52 -47.12
CA GLY A 599 -25.41 11.02 -46.89
C GLY A 599 -24.59 10.26 -45.84
N GLY A 600 -24.63 8.92 -45.85
CA GLY A 600 -23.95 8.08 -44.87
C GLY A 600 -24.72 7.82 -43.56
N VAL A 601 -25.96 8.30 -43.42
CA VAL A 601 -26.85 7.96 -42.31
C VAL A 601 -27.60 6.67 -42.63
N PHE A 602 -27.53 5.72 -41.71
CA PHE A 602 -28.18 4.41 -41.79
C PHE A 602 -29.35 4.30 -40.82
N ALA A 603 -30.42 3.65 -41.26
CA ALA A 603 -31.63 3.43 -40.49
C ALA A 603 -32.08 1.96 -40.58
N LEU A 604 -32.91 1.53 -39.63
CA LEU A 604 -33.57 0.23 -39.72
C LEU A 604 -34.52 0.25 -40.93
N TYR A 605 -34.59 -0.86 -41.65
CA TYR A 605 -35.52 -1.02 -42.78
C TYR A 605 -36.96 -1.01 -42.30
N ALA A 606 -37.80 -0.17 -42.91
CA ALA A 606 -39.24 -0.17 -42.68
C ALA A 606 -39.94 -1.30 -43.43
N GLY A 607 -41.08 -1.76 -42.90
CA GLY A 607 -42.03 -2.59 -43.64
C GLY A 607 -42.15 -4.05 -43.23
N ASP A 608 -41.58 -4.47 -42.09
CA ASP A 608 -41.83 -5.80 -41.50
C ASP A 608 -43.14 -5.78 -40.70
N ALA A 609 -44.25 -5.59 -41.41
CA ALA A 609 -45.57 -5.35 -40.82
C ALA A 609 -46.13 -6.57 -40.08
N ASN A 610 -45.77 -7.79 -40.52
CA ASN A 610 -46.15 -9.04 -39.86
C ASN A 610 -45.12 -9.53 -38.83
N GLN A 611 -44.01 -8.81 -38.63
CA GLN A 611 -42.94 -9.15 -37.69
C GLN A 611 -42.31 -10.54 -37.96
N SER A 612 -42.24 -10.94 -39.23
CA SER A 612 -41.63 -12.20 -39.65
C SER A 612 -40.10 -12.14 -39.67
N GLY A 613 -39.52 -10.94 -39.61
CA GLY A 613 -38.09 -10.71 -39.82
C GLY A 613 -37.68 -10.67 -41.28
N VAL A 614 -38.64 -10.65 -42.23
CA VAL A 614 -38.41 -10.53 -43.67
C VAL A 614 -39.45 -9.58 -44.26
N VAL A 615 -39.01 -8.55 -44.98
CA VAL A 615 -39.93 -7.67 -45.71
C VAL A 615 -40.32 -8.35 -47.02
N SER A 616 -41.58 -8.77 -47.10
CA SER A 616 -42.09 -9.61 -48.18
C SER A 616 -43.35 -9.05 -48.84
N ALA A 617 -43.83 -9.72 -49.90
CA ALA A 617 -45.13 -9.38 -50.50
C ALA A 617 -46.31 -9.56 -49.52
N ALA A 618 -46.15 -10.41 -48.49
CA ALA A 618 -47.17 -10.56 -47.45
C ALA A 618 -47.35 -9.27 -46.64
N ASP A 619 -46.24 -8.57 -46.34
CA ASP A 619 -46.26 -7.29 -45.63
C ASP A 619 -46.94 -6.20 -46.46
N ALA A 620 -46.62 -6.14 -47.76
CA ALA A 620 -47.24 -5.18 -48.66
C ALA A 620 -48.76 -5.37 -48.71
N ASN A 621 -49.23 -6.62 -48.80
CA ASN A 621 -50.67 -6.94 -48.78
C ASN A 621 -51.36 -6.51 -47.48
N LEU A 622 -50.68 -6.65 -46.33
CA LEU A 622 -51.21 -6.19 -45.05
C LEU A 622 -51.35 -4.66 -45.00
N VAL A 623 -50.35 -3.92 -45.48
CA VAL A 623 -50.41 -2.46 -45.54
C VAL A 623 -51.52 -1.98 -46.49
N PHE A 624 -51.67 -2.59 -47.67
CA PHE A 624 -52.75 -2.26 -48.60
C PHE A 624 -54.14 -2.51 -48.02
N GLY A 625 -54.30 -3.59 -47.27
CA GLY A 625 -55.56 -3.92 -46.59
C GLY A 625 -55.95 -2.93 -45.48
N GLN A 626 -55.08 -1.98 -45.15
CA GLN A 626 -55.22 -1.05 -44.03
C GLN A 626 -55.10 0.41 -44.46
N LEU A 627 -55.18 0.71 -45.77
CA LEU A 627 -55.17 2.09 -46.27
C LEU A 627 -56.28 2.94 -45.64
N ASN A 628 -55.93 4.19 -45.33
CA ASN A 628 -56.78 5.19 -44.66
C ASN A 628 -57.09 4.90 -43.19
N VAL A 629 -56.44 3.93 -42.55
CA VAL A 629 -56.48 3.78 -41.10
C VAL A 629 -55.75 4.96 -40.46
N ILE A 630 -56.44 5.66 -39.55
CA ILE A 630 -55.92 6.81 -38.80
C ILE A 630 -55.63 6.38 -37.36
N GLY A 631 -54.52 6.85 -36.82
CA GLY A 631 -54.07 6.54 -35.46
C GLY A 631 -52.82 5.67 -35.46
N TYR A 632 -52.50 5.10 -34.29
CA TYR A 632 -51.35 4.22 -34.15
C TYR A 632 -51.60 2.87 -34.81
N SER A 633 -50.73 2.49 -35.75
CA SER A 633 -50.86 1.26 -36.53
C SER A 633 -49.49 0.65 -36.81
N LEU A 634 -49.38 -0.69 -36.74
CA LEU A 634 -48.16 -1.39 -37.18
C LEU A 634 -47.97 -1.31 -38.70
N PHE A 635 -49.04 -1.00 -39.44
CA PHE A 635 -49.03 -0.88 -40.90
C PHE A 635 -48.63 0.52 -41.39
N ASP A 636 -48.45 1.48 -40.47
CA ASP A 636 -47.94 2.83 -40.74
C ASP A 636 -46.40 2.81 -40.71
N ALA A 637 -45.80 2.36 -41.81
CA ALA A 637 -44.36 2.19 -41.96
C ALA A 637 -43.58 3.51 -41.77
N ASN A 638 -44.17 4.65 -42.11
CA ASN A 638 -43.53 5.96 -41.96
C ASN A 638 -43.87 6.70 -40.64
N LEU A 639 -44.71 6.10 -39.79
CA LEU A 639 -45.12 6.64 -38.49
C LEU A 639 -45.75 8.05 -38.60
N SER A 640 -46.52 8.30 -39.65
CA SER A 640 -47.22 9.58 -39.87
C SER A 640 -48.50 9.72 -39.04
N GLY A 641 -49.06 8.62 -38.55
CA GLY A 641 -50.37 8.51 -37.93
C GLY A 641 -51.50 8.19 -38.91
N VAL A 642 -51.20 7.95 -40.19
CA VAL A 642 -52.18 7.54 -41.20
C VAL A 642 -51.53 6.53 -42.16
N VAL A 643 -52.16 5.38 -42.35
CA VAL A 643 -51.69 4.39 -43.33
C VAL A 643 -52.07 4.84 -44.74
N THR A 644 -51.09 5.10 -45.59
CA THR A 644 -51.25 5.64 -46.94
C THR A 644 -50.47 4.84 -47.98
N ALA A 645 -50.55 5.26 -49.25
CA ALA A 645 -49.70 4.71 -50.31
C ALA A 645 -48.20 4.93 -50.04
N ALA A 646 -47.82 5.93 -49.23
CA ALA A 646 -46.43 6.15 -48.85
C ALA A 646 -45.87 5.00 -48.00
N ASP A 647 -46.70 4.38 -47.16
CA ASP A 647 -46.32 3.22 -46.35
C ASP A 647 -46.13 1.98 -47.21
N ALA A 648 -47.02 1.76 -48.18
CA ALA A 648 -46.87 0.68 -49.15
C ALA A 648 -45.58 0.86 -49.97
N ASN A 649 -45.26 2.09 -50.38
CA ASN A 649 -44.01 2.40 -51.09
C ASN A 649 -42.77 2.10 -50.24
N ALA A 650 -42.81 2.35 -48.93
CA ALA A 650 -41.72 2.00 -48.02
C ALA A 650 -41.49 0.49 -47.97
N VAL A 651 -42.57 -0.30 -47.85
CA VAL A 651 -42.48 -1.78 -47.90
C VAL A 651 -41.91 -2.25 -49.24
N PHE A 652 -42.38 -1.70 -50.36
CA PHE A 652 -41.90 -2.06 -51.69
C PHE A 652 -40.42 -1.75 -51.91
N GLY A 653 -39.95 -0.62 -51.38
CA GLY A 653 -38.54 -0.21 -51.45
C GLY A 653 -37.59 -1.19 -50.75
N ASN A 654 -38.13 -2.05 -49.88
CA ASN A 654 -37.38 -2.96 -49.02
C ASN A 654 -37.71 -4.44 -49.24
N LEU A 655 -38.43 -4.80 -50.30
CA LEU A 655 -38.75 -6.19 -50.59
C LEU A 655 -37.49 -7.08 -50.63
N ASN A 656 -37.62 -8.26 -50.02
CA ASN A 656 -36.59 -9.28 -49.87
C ASN A 656 -35.44 -8.90 -48.90
N GLN A 657 -35.54 -7.80 -48.17
CA GLN A 657 -34.65 -7.55 -47.05
C GLN A 657 -35.05 -8.41 -45.86
N ALA A 658 -34.06 -8.90 -45.10
CA ALA A 658 -34.27 -9.76 -43.94
C ALA A 658 -33.39 -9.30 -42.77
N SER A 659 -33.93 -9.42 -41.57
CA SER A 659 -33.18 -9.19 -40.33
C SER A 659 -31.94 -10.08 -40.30
N GLN A 660 -30.79 -9.47 -40.00
CA GLN A 660 -29.53 -10.19 -39.83
C GLN A 660 -29.31 -10.68 -38.40
N VAL A 661 -30.23 -10.39 -37.48
CA VAL A 661 -30.21 -10.89 -36.10
C VAL A 661 -30.39 -12.42 -36.12
N PRO A 662 -29.43 -13.21 -35.60
CA PRO A 662 -29.49 -14.67 -35.58
C PRO A 662 -30.64 -15.25 -34.75
#